data_AF-A0A2I0CXC1-F1
#
_entry.id   AF-A0A2I0CXC1-F1
#
_cell.length_a   1.000
_cell.length_b   1.000
_cell.length_c   1.000
_cell.angle_alpha   90.00
_cell.angle_beta   90.00
_cell.angle_gamma   90.00
#
_symmetry.space_group_name_H-M   'P 1'
#
loop_
_entity.id
_entity.type
_entity.pdbx_description
1 polymer ?
#
loop_
_entity_poly.entity_id
_entity_poly.type
_entity_poly.pdbx_seq_one_letter_code
_entity_poly.pdbx_strand_id
1 'polypeptide(L)'
;AEHLIRDGRPVIDVLIVTMSFSQISLSDPNDGTKTGPVYNFFNDLNVPLLQTITMYRSYEDWWNDEQGLSAMEISSGVIWPEFDGQIIAIPLAATGEYEGRKNMALPIPGRPGRIAQMARRWAELKRTPARDRKVAILLYQYTGGTEALGDAGGLDTPQSVIDILRRLNEEGYRVDHIPETGNDLIQEMIDGLTNDTQYISEDQMKERAAGTVSAVQYRQWFENLPEKNRAKISADWGEAPGTLFETAGELCMPGLLNGNIFIGIQPPRGLFEQVESLIHSTDLVMPHHYLAYYRWMRHVLGAHVVIHMGTHGTLEWLPGKGNALSEECYPDLVFEDMPHVSPYIINDPGEMIEVKRRSWAAVLGHLPPAMMRAGGYGDLAQLDSILQEYFRAKRGGEVQKAAGLAGEIHEIVIARNLTNDLGLPADTGIEEVARNAERLYDYLCGIRDSIIKDGLHIFGSPPPGERFEEMIYALPRLENGKVPSLRESTAAAMSLSLRELQDCPSGFNESYGRPNGALVDLIDEESRRLVSVMARSGYDRNAALAEIRDRYGVRVAALEACTAFICDDLAGRLNQTTDEIANMVRALDGGYIPPGPSGDPTRGNAHLLPTGRNAYSIDPASVPTPAAWKTGKTLADQMIERYI
;
A
#
# COMPACT_ATOMS: atom_id res chain seq x y z
N ALA A 1 -27.67 -2.80 -19.17
CA ALA A 1 -27.55 -4.10 -18.47
C ALA A 1 -28.46 -5.19 -19.07
N GLU A 2 -29.69 -4.90 -19.52
CA GLU A 2 -30.67 -5.91 -19.97
C GLU A 2 -30.19 -6.88 -21.09
N HIS A 3 -29.24 -6.47 -21.94
CA HIS A 3 -28.66 -7.37 -22.95
C HIS A 3 -27.49 -8.24 -22.44
N LEU A 4 -26.89 -7.85 -21.32
CA LEU A 4 -25.74 -8.53 -20.70
C LEU A 4 -26.13 -9.38 -19.48
N ILE A 5 -27.37 -9.22 -19.00
CA ILE A 5 -27.95 -9.97 -17.89
C ILE A 5 -29.22 -10.66 -18.39
N ARG A 6 -29.32 -11.98 -18.20
CA ARG A 6 -30.51 -12.78 -18.48
C ARG A 6 -30.89 -13.55 -17.22
N ASP A 7 -32.17 -13.48 -16.83
CA ASP A 7 -32.69 -14.13 -15.62
C ASP A 7 -31.90 -13.79 -14.34
N GLY A 8 -31.45 -12.54 -14.22
CA GLY A 8 -30.67 -12.06 -13.09
C GLY A 8 -29.21 -12.55 -13.05
N ARG A 9 -28.70 -13.16 -14.14
CA ARG A 9 -27.33 -13.63 -14.26
C ARG A 9 -26.61 -13.01 -15.44
N PRO A 10 -25.30 -12.67 -15.32
CA PRO A 10 -24.52 -12.20 -16.45
C PRO A 10 -24.41 -13.30 -17.53
N VAL A 11 -24.59 -12.93 -18.81
CA VAL A 11 -24.37 -13.84 -19.96
C VAL A 11 -22.98 -13.67 -20.59
N ILE A 12 -22.14 -12.83 -19.99
CA ILE A 12 -20.74 -12.59 -20.36
C ILE A 12 -19.82 -12.97 -19.21
N ASP A 13 -18.57 -13.30 -19.54
CA ASP A 13 -17.54 -13.60 -18.52
C ASP A 13 -16.63 -12.40 -18.25
N VAL A 14 -16.45 -11.51 -19.23
CA VAL A 14 -15.56 -10.34 -19.20
C VAL A 14 -16.20 -9.24 -20.04
N LEU A 15 -16.06 -7.98 -19.62
CA LEU A 15 -16.42 -6.82 -20.42
C LEU A 15 -15.15 -6.07 -20.86
N ILE A 16 -14.93 -5.92 -22.17
CA ILE A 16 -13.92 -5.02 -22.70
C ILE A 16 -14.57 -3.65 -22.87
N VAL A 17 -14.04 -2.65 -22.18
CA VAL A 17 -14.51 -1.26 -22.23
C VAL A 17 -13.56 -0.49 -23.13
N THR A 18 -14.10 0.03 -24.24
CA THR A 18 -13.34 0.87 -25.20
C THR A 18 -13.78 2.33 -25.14
N MET A 19 -14.72 2.65 -24.25
CA MET A 19 -15.17 4.01 -24.04
C MET A 19 -14.17 4.71 -23.13
N SER A 20 -13.75 5.90 -23.53
CA SER A 20 -13.12 6.83 -22.61
C SER A 20 -14.17 7.26 -21.56
N PHE A 21 -13.71 7.83 -20.45
CA PHE A 21 -14.50 8.36 -19.32
C PHE A 21 -15.11 7.30 -18.38
N SER A 22 -15.36 7.72 -17.14
CA SER A 22 -16.01 6.91 -16.09
C SER A 22 -17.49 6.67 -16.43
N GLN A 23 -17.90 5.42 -16.59
CA GLN A 23 -19.28 5.03 -16.88
C GLN A 23 -20.20 5.13 -15.66
N ILE A 24 -19.64 5.13 -14.45
CA ILE A 24 -20.41 5.36 -13.22
C ILE A 24 -20.60 6.86 -13.02
N SER A 25 -19.51 7.63 -13.07
CA SER A 25 -19.50 9.07 -12.75
C SER A 25 -20.02 9.96 -13.88
N LEU A 26 -20.06 9.48 -15.13
CA LEU A 26 -20.70 10.18 -16.27
C LEU A 26 -22.22 10.31 -16.13
N SER A 27 -22.85 9.67 -15.13
CA SER A 27 -24.29 9.77 -14.92
C SER A 27 -24.75 11.10 -14.29
N ASP A 28 -23.84 11.95 -13.80
CA ASP A 28 -24.01 13.41 -13.58
C ASP A 28 -22.69 13.90 -12.94
N PRO A 29 -21.81 14.62 -13.66
CA PRO A 29 -20.47 14.93 -13.16
C PRO A 29 -20.54 16.00 -12.06
N ASN A 30 -20.58 15.58 -10.80
CA ASN A 30 -20.08 16.31 -9.62
C ASN A 30 -20.17 17.85 -9.65
N ASP A 31 -21.34 18.43 -9.95
CA ASP A 31 -21.61 19.86 -9.74
C ASP A 31 -21.92 20.18 -8.26
N GLY A 32 -21.84 19.17 -7.39
CA GLY A 32 -22.10 19.28 -5.96
C GLY A 32 -23.58 19.39 -5.61
N THR A 33 -24.52 19.18 -6.55
CA THR A 33 -25.96 19.38 -6.32
C THR A 33 -26.71 18.14 -5.80
N LYS A 34 -26.12 16.93 -5.88
CA LYS A 34 -26.70 15.71 -5.29
C LYS A 34 -25.77 15.05 -4.28
N THR A 35 -26.36 14.65 -3.16
CA THR A 35 -25.71 14.09 -1.96
C THR A 35 -25.93 12.58 -1.81
N GLY A 36 -26.27 11.86 -2.89
CA GLY A 36 -26.59 10.42 -2.87
C GLY A 36 -25.54 9.55 -3.57
N PRO A 37 -25.42 8.25 -3.20
CA PRO A 37 -24.47 7.33 -3.81
C PRO A 37 -24.81 7.08 -5.29
N VAL A 38 -23.79 7.12 -6.15
CA VAL A 38 -23.93 6.80 -7.58
C VAL A 38 -24.17 5.30 -7.73
N TYR A 39 -25.23 4.92 -8.45
CA TYR A 39 -25.54 3.51 -8.70
C TYR A 39 -24.46 2.88 -9.59
N ASN A 40 -23.66 1.98 -9.01
CA ASN A 40 -22.65 1.24 -9.73
C ASN A 40 -23.25 -0.04 -10.34
N PHE A 41 -23.68 0.05 -11.60
CA PHE A 41 -24.28 -1.06 -12.35
C PHE A 41 -23.29 -2.19 -12.68
N PHE A 42 -21.97 -1.99 -12.53
CA PHE A 42 -20.99 -3.06 -12.74
C PHE A 42 -21.07 -4.14 -11.64
N ASN A 43 -21.58 -3.78 -10.46
CA ASN A 43 -21.86 -4.75 -9.40
C ASN A 43 -22.86 -5.83 -9.85
N ASP A 44 -23.84 -5.47 -10.69
CA ASP A 44 -24.84 -6.41 -11.18
C ASP A 44 -24.27 -7.37 -12.23
N LEU A 45 -23.29 -6.89 -13.01
CA LEU A 45 -22.60 -7.71 -14.00
C LEU A 45 -21.62 -8.67 -13.34
N ASN A 46 -20.91 -8.22 -12.29
CA ASN A 46 -19.93 -9.00 -11.52
C ASN A 46 -18.97 -9.80 -12.42
N VAL A 47 -18.32 -9.08 -13.36
CA VAL A 47 -17.31 -9.60 -14.29
C VAL A 47 -16.11 -8.65 -14.33
N PRO A 48 -14.92 -9.11 -14.74
CA PRO A 48 -13.77 -8.24 -14.90
C PRO A 48 -14.03 -7.24 -16.02
N LEU A 49 -13.61 -5.99 -15.81
CA LEU A 49 -13.75 -4.89 -16.74
C LEU A 49 -12.37 -4.54 -17.28
N LEU A 50 -12.08 -4.86 -18.55
CA LEU A 50 -10.81 -4.52 -19.18
C LEU A 50 -10.96 -3.19 -19.92
N GLN A 51 -10.41 -2.12 -19.34
CA GLN A 51 -10.32 -0.83 -20.00
C GLN A 51 -9.20 -0.86 -21.03
N THR A 52 -9.52 -0.53 -22.28
CA THR A 52 -8.51 -0.36 -23.34
C THR A 52 -8.62 1.00 -23.99
N ILE A 53 -7.46 1.59 -24.29
CA ILE A 53 -7.38 2.99 -24.72
C ILE A 53 -7.48 3.09 -26.25
N THR A 54 -8.39 3.93 -26.73
CA THR A 54 -8.39 4.46 -28.10
C THR A 54 -7.82 5.87 -28.07
N MET A 55 -6.62 6.05 -28.62
CA MET A 55 -5.86 7.29 -28.53
C MET A 55 -6.35 8.33 -29.54
N TYR A 56 -6.28 9.60 -29.17
CA TYR A 56 -6.66 10.75 -30.00
C TYR A 56 -5.54 11.24 -30.92
N ARG A 57 -4.41 10.53 -30.92
CA ARG A 57 -3.22 10.82 -31.73
C ARG A 57 -2.89 9.69 -32.70
N SER A 58 -1.90 9.92 -33.57
CA SER A 58 -1.43 8.91 -34.50
C SER A 58 -0.67 7.77 -33.81
N TYR A 59 -0.63 6.60 -34.46
CA TYR A 59 0.20 5.48 -34.00
C TYR A 59 1.68 5.87 -33.88
N GLU A 60 2.19 6.66 -34.83
CA GLU A 60 3.59 7.10 -34.85
C GLU A 60 3.93 8.03 -33.67
N ASP A 61 3.03 8.97 -33.35
CA ASP A 61 3.20 9.86 -32.20
C ASP A 61 3.23 9.09 -30.88
N TRP A 62 2.35 8.09 -30.72
CA TRP A 62 2.38 7.22 -29.54
C TRP A 62 3.62 6.34 -29.52
N TRP A 63 4.03 5.79 -30.67
CA TRP A 63 5.18 4.89 -30.77
C TRP A 63 6.47 5.58 -30.30
N ASN A 64 6.66 6.84 -30.68
CA ASN A 64 7.85 7.63 -30.35
C ASN A 64 7.79 8.34 -28.97
N ASP A 65 6.65 8.30 -28.28
CA ASP A 65 6.49 8.90 -26.94
C ASP A 65 6.82 7.91 -25.82
N GLU A 66 7.86 8.19 -25.03
CA GLU A 66 8.24 7.38 -23.87
C GLU A 66 7.23 7.47 -22.72
N GLN A 67 6.41 8.53 -22.65
CA GLN A 67 5.39 8.64 -21.61
C GLN A 67 4.16 7.76 -21.90
N GLY A 68 3.86 7.50 -23.18
CA GLY A 68 2.69 6.75 -23.62
C GLY A 68 1.51 7.66 -23.92
N LEU A 69 0.68 8.01 -22.92
CA LEU A 69 -0.53 8.83 -23.05
C LEU A 69 -0.30 10.31 -22.71
N SER A 70 -1.09 11.19 -23.34
CA SER A 70 -1.07 12.63 -23.11
C SER A 70 -1.91 12.93 -21.88
N ALA A 71 -1.80 14.15 -21.33
CA ALA A 71 -2.57 14.53 -20.14
C ALA A 71 -4.10 14.32 -20.30
N MET A 72 -4.64 14.57 -21.49
CA MET A 72 -6.06 14.33 -21.79
C MET A 72 -6.40 12.84 -21.89
N GLU A 73 -5.56 12.06 -22.57
CA GLU A 73 -5.78 10.63 -22.79
C GLU A 73 -5.59 9.83 -21.51
N ILE A 74 -4.63 10.18 -20.66
CA ILE A 74 -4.47 9.52 -19.36
C ILE A 74 -5.67 9.82 -18.44
N SER A 75 -6.16 11.06 -18.43
CA SER A 75 -7.32 11.43 -17.60
C SER A 75 -8.57 10.63 -18.01
N SER A 76 -8.84 10.59 -19.31
CA SER A 76 -10.07 9.99 -19.85
C SER A 76 -9.99 8.48 -20.08
N GLY A 77 -8.83 7.96 -20.49
CA GLY A 77 -8.63 6.55 -20.84
C GLY A 77 -8.10 5.69 -19.70
N VAL A 78 -7.59 6.30 -18.62
CA VAL A 78 -6.97 5.59 -17.48
C VAL A 78 -7.57 6.03 -16.16
N ILE A 79 -7.40 7.30 -15.77
CA ILE A 79 -7.72 7.79 -14.42
C ILE A 79 -9.20 7.63 -14.12
N TRP A 80 -10.11 8.23 -14.91
CA TRP A 80 -11.55 8.09 -14.65
C TRP A 80 -12.06 6.63 -14.73
N PRO A 81 -11.60 5.78 -15.65
CA PRO A 81 -11.85 4.34 -15.57
C PRO A 81 -11.35 3.65 -14.29
N GLU A 82 -10.27 4.11 -13.65
CA GLU A 82 -9.84 3.58 -12.34
C GLU A 82 -10.89 3.85 -11.25
N PHE A 83 -11.58 4.99 -11.28
CA PHE A 83 -12.70 5.29 -10.36
C PHE A 83 -13.89 4.34 -10.56
N ASP A 84 -13.98 3.67 -11.71
CA ASP A 84 -14.98 2.63 -11.97
C ASP A 84 -14.52 1.23 -11.58
N GLY A 85 -13.30 1.08 -11.06
CA GLY A 85 -12.72 -0.22 -10.73
C GLY A 85 -12.35 -1.04 -11.96
N GLN A 86 -12.13 -0.39 -13.10
CA GLN A 86 -11.71 -1.05 -14.33
C GLN A 86 -10.22 -1.43 -14.26
N ILE A 87 -9.87 -2.55 -14.89
CA ILE A 87 -8.49 -3.03 -15.04
C ILE A 87 -7.91 -2.36 -16.29
N ILE A 88 -6.86 -1.56 -16.11
CA ILE A 88 -6.25 -0.80 -17.19
C ILE A 88 -5.36 -1.74 -18.01
N ALA A 89 -5.84 -2.12 -19.19
CA ALA A 89 -5.11 -2.95 -20.14
C ALA A 89 -4.25 -2.08 -21.09
N ILE A 90 -3.86 -2.66 -22.22
CA ILE A 90 -3.01 -2.04 -23.24
C ILE A 90 -3.83 -1.24 -24.26
N PRO A 91 -3.22 -0.34 -25.07
CA PRO A 91 -3.95 0.45 -26.05
C PRO A 91 -4.47 -0.43 -27.21
N LEU A 92 -5.69 -0.15 -27.67
CA LEU A 92 -6.36 -0.88 -28.76
C LEU A 92 -6.12 -0.23 -30.12
N ALA A 93 -6.29 1.09 -30.17
CA ALA A 93 -6.39 1.84 -31.41
C ALA A 93 -5.77 3.23 -31.29
N ALA A 94 -5.33 3.77 -32.42
CA ALA A 94 -4.84 5.13 -32.58
C ALA A 94 -5.66 5.86 -33.64
N THR A 95 -5.65 7.19 -33.61
CA THR A 95 -6.37 8.02 -34.58
C THR A 95 -5.55 8.15 -35.87
N GLY A 96 -6.14 7.80 -37.01
CA GLY A 96 -5.48 7.87 -38.32
C GLY A 96 -6.44 8.18 -39.47
N GLU A 97 -5.95 7.96 -40.70
CA GLU A 97 -6.72 8.11 -41.92
C GLU A 97 -6.94 6.76 -42.60
N TYR A 98 -8.19 6.47 -43.00
CA TYR A 98 -8.54 5.25 -43.73
C TYR A 98 -9.49 5.58 -44.88
N GLU A 99 -9.13 5.16 -46.09
CA GLU A 99 -9.90 5.41 -47.32
C GLU A 99 -10.33 6.88 -47.50
N GLY A 100 -9.42 7.81 -47.20
CA GLY A 100 -9.66 9.27 -47.30
C GLY A 100 -10.48 9.87 -46.16
N ARG A 101 -10.89 9.08 -45.16
CA ARG A 101 -11.56 9.57 -43.94
C ARG A 101 -10.53 9.78 -42.84
N LYS A 102 -10.39 11.04 -42.41
CA LYS A 102 -9.55 11.42 -41.27
C LYS A 102 -10.23 11.13 -39.93
N ASN A 103 -9.43 11.09 -38.87
CA ASN A 103 -9.87 10.88 -37.49
C ASN A 103 -10.57 9.53 -37.26
N MET A 104 -10.14 8.50 -37.98
CA MET A 104 -10.64 7.14 -37.81
C MET A 104 -9.84 6.42 -36.71
N ALA A 105 -10.52 5.68 -35.84
CA ALA A 105 -9.84 4.79 -34.91
C ALA A 105 -9.32 3.56 -35.66
N LEU A 106 -8.00 3.45 -35.81
CA LEU A 106 -7.33 2.34 -36.48
C LEU A 106 -6.67 1.43 -35.44
N PRO A 107 -6.84 0.10 -35.56
CA PRO A 107 -6.26 -0.83 -34.61
C PRO A 107 -4.73 -0.76 -34.61
N ILE A 108 -4.14 -0.77 -33.43
CA ILE A 108 -2.69 -0.90 -33.28
C ILE A 108 -2.30 -2.34 -33.66
N PRO A 109 -1.27 -2.56 -34.50
CA PRO A 109 -0.85 -3.90 -34.89
C PRO A 109 -0.65 -4.84 -33.68
N GLY A 110 -1.19 -6.05 -33.77
CA GLY A 110 -1.09 -7.09 -32.73
C GLY A 110 -1.95 -6.87 -31.47
N ARG A 111 -2.32 -5.63 -31.12
CA ARG A 111 -2.95 -5.32 -29.83
C ARG A 111 -4.39 -5.78 -29.66
N PRO A 112 -5.27 -5.71 -30.68
CA PRO A 112 -6.57 -6.37 -30.59
C PRO A 112 -6.47 -7.87 -30.25
N GLY A 113 -5.47 -8.57 -30.80
CA GLY A 113 -5.21 -9.98 -30.52
C GLY A 113 -4.76 -10.21 -29.08
N ARG A 114 -3.84 -9.40 -28.57
CA ARG A 114 -3.39 -9.47 -27.16
C ARG A 114 -4.53 -9.17 -26.18
N ILE A 115 -5.35 -8.14 -26.42
CA ILE A 115 -6.51 -7.81 -25.57
C ILE A 115 -7.53 -8.97 -25.57
N ALA A 116 -7.77 -9.59 -26.72
CA ALA A 116 -8.64 -10.77 -26.79
C ALA A 116 -8.07 -11.96 -26.00
N GLN A 117 -6.74 -12.15 -26.00
CA GLN A 117 -6.09 -13.15 -25.16
C GLN A 117 -6.25 -12.83 -23.67
N MET A 118 -6.02 -11.58 -23.24
CA MET A 118 -6.24 -11.15 -21.84
C MET A 118 -7.68 -11.42 -21.39
N ALA A 119 -8.67 -11.04 -22.21
CA ALA A 119 -10.08 -11.30 -21.93
C ALA A 119 -10.37 -12.81 -21.86
N ARG A 120 -9.79 -13.60 -22.76
CA ARG A 120 -9.92 -15.06 -22.72
C ARG A 120 -9.34 -15.64 -21.44
N ARG A 121 -8.21 -15.14 -20.93
CA ARG A 121 -7.61 -15.65 -19.68
C ARG A 121 -8.48 -15.38 -18.45
N TRP A 122 -9.07 -14.20 -18.36
CA TRP A 122 -10.06 -13.91 -17.33
C TRP A 122 -11.31 -14.80 -17.45
N ALA A 123 -11.79 -15.07 -18.67
CA ALA A 123 -12.90 -15.99 -18.89
C ALA A 123 -12.52 -17.46 -18.56
N GLU A 124 -11.31 -17.89 -18.88
CA GLU A 124 -10.78 -19.21 -18.52
C GLU A 124 -10.68 -19.35 -17.00
N LEU A 125 -10.14 -18.34 -16.29
CA LEU A 125 -10.10 -18.31 -14.83
C LEU A 125 -11.49 -18.53 -14.22
N LYS A 126 -12.49 -17.76 -14.67
CA LYS A 126 -13.88 -17.87 -14.21
C LYS A 126 -14.48 -19.24 -14.46
N ARG A 127 -14.27 -19.80 -15.66
CA ARG A 127 -14.87 -21.08 -16.09
C ARG A 127 -14.17 -22.33 -15.54
N THR A 128 -12.89 -22.25 -15.19
CA THR A 128 -12.18 -23.36 -14.55
C THR A 128 -12.76 -23.57 -13.15
N PRO A 129 -13.15 -24.81 -12.77
CA PRO A 129 -13.61 -25.11 -11.41
C PRO A 129 -12.54 -24.79 -10.36
N ALA A 130 -12.92 -24.28 -9.19
CA ALA A 130 -11.99 -23.85 -8.13
C ALA A 130 -10.90 -24.89 -7.82
N ARG A 131 -11.28 -26.16 -7.67
CA ARG A 131 -10.35 -27.29 -7.44
C ARG A 131 -9.26 -27.44 -8.51
N ASP A 132 -9.55 -27.06 -9.75
CA ASP A 132 -8.69 -27.22 -10.93
C ASP A 132 -7.97 -25.89 -11.28
N ARG A 133 -8.30 -24.78 -10.61
CA ARG A 133 -7.63 -23.49 -10.80
C ARG A 133 -6.23 -23.55 -10.23
N LYS A 134 -5.29 -23.00 -11.00
CA LYS A 134 -3.88 -22.86 -10.65
C LYS A 134 -3.57 -21.41 -10.34
N VAL A 135 -3.07 -21.13 -9.15
CA VAL A 135 -2.77 -19.78 -8.66
C VAL A 135 -1.27 -19.71 -8.38
N ALA A 136 -0.61 -18.68 -8.90
CA ALA A 136 0.76 -18.35 -8.51
C ALA A 136 0.72 -17.20 -7.52
N ILE A 137 1.33 -17.36 -6.34
CA ILE A 137 1.51 -16.32 -5.32
C ILE A 137 3.00 -16.01 -5.27
N LEU A 138 3.38 -14.77 -5.56
CA LEU A 138 4.76 -14.32 -5.60
C LEU A 138 5.06 -13.40 -4.43
N LEU A 139 6.12 -13.77 -3.71
CA LEU A 139 6.74 -12.98 -2.65
C LEU A 139 7.96 -12.23 -3.17
N TYR A 140 8.39 -11.20 -2.44
CA TYR A 140 9.60 -10.46 -2.75
C TYR A 140 10.78 -10.88 -1.87
N GLN A 141 11.99 -10.56 -2.31
CA GLN A 141 13.24 -10.81 -1.60
C GLN A 141 14.21 -9.65 -1.92
N TYR A 142 14.05 -8.53 -1.21
CA TYR A 142 14.58 -7.23 -1.61
C TYR A 142 16.12 -7.14 -1.57
N THR A 143 16.74 -7.60 -0.48
CA THR A 143 18.19 -7.51 -0.24
C THR A 143 18.96 -8.72 -0.80
N GLY A 144 18.29 -9.59 -1.56
CA GLY A 144 18.84 -10.84 -2.06
C GLY A 144 18.96 -11.94 -1.00
N GLY A 145 19.33 -11.62 0.24
CA GLY A 145 19.46 -12.59 1.33
C GLY A 145 18.14 -13.24 1.75
N THR A 146 18.21 -14.40 2.41
CA THR A 146 17.02 -15.14 2.87
C THR A 146 16.28 -14.45 4.01
N GLU A 147 16.93 -13.53 4.73
CA GLU A 147 16.34 -12.70 5.77
C GLU A 147 15.28 -11.73 5.24
N ALA A 148 15.33 -11.39 3.95
CA ALA A 148 14.36 -10.50 3.29
C ALA A 148 13.23 -11.27 2.58
N LEU A 149 13.14 -12.59 2.79
CA LEU A 149 12.14 -13.42 2.14
C LEU A 149 10.73 -13.05 2.62
N GLY A 150 9.89 -12.59 1.70
CA GLY A 150 8.54 -12.12 2.01
C GLY A 150 8.48 -10.66 2.47
N ASP A 151 9.56 -9.90 2.33
CA ASP A 151 9.57 -8.47 2.66
C ASP A 151 8.50 -7.71 1.89
N ALA A 152 7.64 -7.02 2.63
CA ALA A 152 6.68 -6.08 2.09
C ALA A 152 6.41 -4.93 3.05
N GLY A 153 6.15 -3.75 2.50
CA GLY A 153 5.92 -2.52 3.25
C GLY A 153 4.71 -2.62 4.18
N GLY A 154 4.95 -2.91 5.47
CA GLY A 154 3.90 -2.93 6.50
C GLY A 154 2.94 -4.12 6.42
N LEU A 155 3.32 -5.22 5.75
CA LEU A 155 2.51 -6.43 5.65
C LEU A 155 3.27 -7.62 6.24
N ASP A 156 2.59 -8.42 7.06
CA ASP A 156 3.04 -9.74 7.47
C ASP A 156 2.70 -10.71 6.33
N THR A 157 3.57 -10.72 5.32
CA THR A 157 3.37 -11.51 4.11
C THR A 157 3.23 -13.01 4.39
N PRO A 158 4.07 -13.63 5.25
CA PRO A 158 3.94 -15.06 5.53
C PRO A 158 2.59 -15.42 6.17
N GLN A 159 2.16 -14.68 7.20
CA GLN A 159 0.87 -14.94 7.82
C GLN A 159 -0.30 -14.63 6.88
N SER A 160 -0.17 -13.59 6.06
CA SER A 160 -1.17 -13.24 5.03
C SER A 160 -1.32 -14.36 4.00
N VAL A 161 -0.22 -14.96 3.52
CA VAL A 161 -0.28 -16.11 2.60
C VAL A 161 -0.97 -17.31 3.25
N ILE A 162 -0.69 -17.60 4.52
CA ILE A 162 -1.36 -18.69 5.24
C ILE A 162 -2.87 -18.46 5.30
N ASP A 163 -3.32 -17.24 5.60
CA ASP A 163 -4.75 -16.91 5.65
C ASP A 163 -5.41 -16.96 4.27
N ILE A 164 -4.67 -16.58 3.21
CA ILE A 164 -5.07 -16.77 1.82
C ILE A 164 -5.22 -18.27 1.52
N LEU A 165 -4.24 -19.12 1.87
CA LEU A 165 -4.31 -20.57 1.64
C LEU A 165 -5.50 -21.21 2.37
N ARG A 166 -5.75 -20.82 3.62
CA ARG A 166 -6.94 -21.24 4.40
C ARG A 166 -8.21 -20.87 3.67
N ARG A 167 -8.34 -19.62 3.25
CA ARG A 167 -9.52 -19.16 2.54
C ARG A 167 -9.70 -19.87 1.20
N LEU A 168 -8.63 -20.06 0.42
CA LEU A 168 -8.70 -20.78 -0.86
C LEU A 168 -9.15 -22.22 -0.66
N ASN A 169 -8.64 -22.90 0.37
CA ASN A 169 -9.09 -24.25 0.71
C ASN A 169 -10.58 -24.30 1.09
N GLU A 170 -11.07 -23.33 1.85
CA GLU A 170 -12.51 -23.20 2.20
C GLU A 170 -13.39 -22.98 0.95
N GLU A 171 -12.90 -22.22 -0.04
CA GLU A 171 -13.57 -21.98 -1.32
C GLU A 171 -13.41 -23.15 -2.31
N GLY A 172 -12.76 -24.24 -1.89
CA GLY A 172 -12.65 -25.49 -2.65
C GLY A 172 -11.50 -25.55 -3.65
N TYR A 173 -10.50 -24.67 -3.53
CA TYR A 173 -9.24 -24.79 -4.27
C TYR A 173 -8.44 -25.99 -3.76
N ARG A 174 -7.60 -26.57 -4.64
CA ARG A 174 -6.70 -27.66 -4.25
C ARG A 174 -5.45 -27.10 -3.56
N VAL A 175 -5.47 -27.13 -2.23
CA VAL A 175 -4.34 -26.81 -1.35
C VAL A 175 -3.96 -28.11 -0.63
N ASP A 176 -2.71 -28.58 -0.80
CA ASP A 176 -2.29 -29.88 -0.24
C ASP A 176 -1.87 -29.76 1.24
N HIS A 177 -1.29 -28.63 1.63
CA HIS A 177 -0.77 -28.34 2.97
C HIS A 177 -1.00 -26.87 3.36
N ILE A 178 -1.21 -26.59 4.65
CA ILE A 178 -1.30 -25.23 5.18
C ILE A 178 -0.33 -25.14 6.36
N PRO A 179 0.73 -24.32 6.29
CA PRO A 179 1.65 -24.13 7.41
C PRO A 179 0.94 -23.62 8.66
N GLU A 180 1.43 -24.02 9.85
CA GLU A 180 0.81 -23.61 11.11
C GLU A 180 1.10 -22.13 11.41
N THR A 181 2.34 -21.71 11.18
CA THR A 181 2.83 -20.34 11.44
C THR A 181 3.57 -19.76 10.23
N GLY A 182 3.68 -18.42 10.19
CA GLY A 182 4.47 -17.73 9.16
C GLY A 182 5.93 -18.21 9.09
N ASN A 183 6.52 -18.56 10.24
CA ASN A 183 7.88 -19.12 10.28
C ASN A 183 7.98 -20.50 9.62
N ASP A 184 6.95 -21.33 9.76
CA ASP A 184 6.91 -22.65 9.10
C ASP A 184 6.85 -22.47 7.58
N LEU A 185 6.04 -21.52 7.09
CA LEU A 185 6.01 -21.20 5.65
C LEU A 185 7.38 -20.72 5.16
N ILE A 186 8.04 -19.81 5.88
CA ILE A 186 9.37 -19.31 5.51
C ILE A 186 10.40 -20.45 5.51
N GLN A 187 10.37 -21.34 6.51
CA GLN A 187 11.28 -22.48 6.57
C GLN A 187 11.04 -23.44 5.40
N GLU A 188 9.77 -23.75 5.07
CA GLU A 188 9.42 -24.58 3.92
C GLU A 188 9.92 -23.97 2.59
N MET A 189 9.90 -22.63 2.45
CA MET A 189 10.45 -21.95 1.29
C MET A 189 11.99 -22.00 1.24
N ILE A 190 12.67 -21.86 2.40
CA ILE A 190 14.13 -21.98 2.52
C ILE A 190 14.62 -23.41 2.23
N ASP A 191 13.83 -24.41 2.59
CA ASP A 191 14.11 -25.82 2.27
C ASP A 191 14.03 -26.08 0.76
N GLY A 192 13.19 -25.30 0.06
CA GLY A 192 13.14 -25.22 -1.40
C GLY A 192 14.26 -24.38 -2.02
N LEU A 193 14.12 -24.06 -3.31
CA LEU A 193 15.03 -23.15 -4.01
C LEU A 193 14.58 -21.71 -3.77
N THR A 194 15.42 -20.90 -3.15
CA THR A 194 15.22 -19.45 -3.00
C THR A 194 16.00 -18.66 -4.05
N ASN A 195 15.91 -17.31 -4.05
CA ASN A 195 16.80 -16.53 -4.90
C ASN A 195 18.26 -16.61 -4.41
N ASP A 196 18.48 -16.83 -3.11
CA ASP A 196 19.83 -17.01 -2.55
C ASP A 196 20.40 -18.37 -2.94
N THR A 197 21.44 -18.32 -3.77
CA THR A 197 22.15 -19.50 -4.29
C THR A 197 23.61 -19.55 -3.85
N GLN A 198 24.07 -18.67 -2.94
CA GLN A 198 25.49 -18.55 -2.59
C GLN A 198 26.10 -19.82 -1.98
N TYR A 199 25.27 -20.62 -1.30
CA TYR A 199 25.71 -21.78 -0.52
C TYR A 199 25.08 -23.12 -0.94
N ILE A 200 24.53 -23.20 -2.16
CA ILE A 200 23.96 -24.45 -2.70
C ILE A 200 24.76 -24.92 -3.93
N SER A 201 24.89 -26.24 -4.11
CA SER A 201 25.49 -26.79 -5.33
C SER A 201 24.51 -26.78 -6.51
N GLU A 202 25.02 -26.95 -7.72
CA GLU A 202 24.21 -27.12 -8.94
C GLU A 202 23.18 -28.28 -8.81
N ASP A 203 23.60 -29.43 -8.26
CA ASP A 203 22.71 -30.57 -8.03
C ASP A 203 21.59 -30.22 -7.03
N GLN A 204 21.92 -29.51 -5.95
CA GLN A 204 20.95 -29.07 -4.95
C GLN A 204 19.98 -28.04 -5.53
N MET A 205 20.45 -27.14 -6.39
CA MET A 205 19.61 -26.16 -7.06
C MET A 205 18.53 -26.86 -7.90
N LYS A 206 18.91 -27.92 -8.63
CA LYS A 206 17.98 -28.71 -9.42
C LYS A 206 17.00 -29.50 -8.56
N GLU A 207 17.47 -30.13 -7.50
CA GLU A 207 16.65 -30.93 -6.57
C GLU A 207 15.58 -30.07 -5.87
N ARG A 208 15.95 -28.85 -5.50
CA ARG A 208 15.09 -27.93 -4.73
C ARG A 208 14.16 -27.07 -5.59
N ALA A 209 14.31 -27.09 -6.91
CA ALA A 209 13.51 -26.26 -7.82
C ALA A 209 12.04 -26.70 -7.88
N ALA A 210 11.11 -25.73 -7.88
CA ALA A 210 9.69 -26.01 -8.09
C ALA A 210 9.38 -26.48 -9.52
N GLY A 211 10.26 -26.18 -10.46
CA GLY A 211 10.16 -26.59 -11.84
C GLY A 211 11.41 -26.17 -12.62
N THR A 212 11.51 -26.64 -13.86
CA THR A 212 12.62 -26.31 -14.75
C THR A 212 12.12 -25.91 -16.13
N VAL A 213 12.96 -25.16 -16.84
CA VAL A 213 12.82 -24.88 -18.28
C VAL A 213 14.13 -25.25 -18.96
N SER A 214 14.06 -26.12 -19.97
CA SER A 214 15.27 -26.44 -20.73
C SER A 214 15.79 -25.21 -21.48
N ALA A 215 17.11 -25.07 -21.59
CA ALA A 215 17.75 -24.01 -22.35
C ALA A 215 17.25 -23.95 -23.80
N VAL A 216 16.92 -25.10 -24.39
CA VAL A 216 16.36 -25.20 -25.75
C VAL A 216 14.97 -24.55 -25.80
N GLN A 217 14.08 -24.89 -24.87
CA GLN A 217 12.74 -24.30 -24.80
C GLN A 217 12.81 -22.80 -24.54
N TYR A 218 13.69 -22.36 -23.64
CA TYR A 218 13.86 -20.93 -23.37
C TYR A 218 14.38 -20.18 -24.60
N ARG A 219 15.37 -20.71 -25.31
CA ARG A 219 15.86 -20.08 -26.56
C ARG A 219 14.75 -19.92 -27.59
N GLN A 220 13.85 -20.90 -27.72
CA GLN A 220 12.69 -20.76 -28.61
C GLN A 220 11.77 -19.61 -28.20
N TRP A 221 11.52 -19.42 -26.90
CA TRP A 221 10.75 -18.25 -26.43
C TRP A 221 11.50 -16.95 -26.66
N PHE A 222 12.80 -16.92 -26.38
CA PHE A 222 13.66 -15.77 -26.56
C PHE A 222 13.75 -15.33 -28.03
N GLU A 223 13.87 -16.28 -28.97
CA GLU A 223 13.89 -16.04 -30.42
C GLU A 223 12.58 -15.46 -30.94
N ASN A 224 11.46 -15.61 -30.24
CA ASN A 224 10.17 -15.04 -30.66
C ASN A 224 9.95 -13.60 -30.17
N LEU A 225 10.86 -13.04 -29.35
CA LEU A 225 10.77 -11.66 -28.89
C LEU A 225 11.12 -10.65 -30.01
N PRO A 226 10.68 -9.38 -29.92
CA PRO A 226 11.14 -8.33 -30.82
C PRO A 226 12.66 -8.20 -30.81
N GLU A 227 13.26 -7.94 -31.98
CA GLU A 227 14.71 -7.91 -32.15
C GLU A 227 15.40 -6.93 -31.20
N LYS A 228 14.82 -5.74 -31.01
CA LYS A 228 15.31 -4.72 -30.09
C LYS A 228 15.39 -5.23 -28.64
N ASN A 229 14.35 -5.94 -28.18
CA ASN A 229 14.32 -6.50 -26.84
C ASN A 229 15.36 -7.61 -26.67
N ARG A 230 15.48 -8.53 -27.65
CA ARG A 230 16.53 -9.57 -27.64
C ARG A 230 17.92 -8.96 -27.57
N ALA A 231 18.19 -7.99 -28.44
CA ALA A 231 19.50 -7.34 -28.51
C ALA A 231 19.88 -6.65 -27.19
N LYS A 232 18.93 -5.96 -26.53
CA LYS A 232 19.19 -5.30 -25.25
C LYS A 232 19.35 -6.31 -24.10
N ILE A 233 18.52 -7.36 -24.04
CA ILE A 233 18.72 -8.44 -23.06
C ILE A 233 20.11 -9.08 -23.26
N SER A 234 20.49 -9.38 -24.50
CA SER A 234 21.81 -9.96 -24.79
C SER A 234 22.97 -9.03 -24.44
N ALA A 235 22.79 -7.72 -24.67
CA ALA A 235 23.80 -6.72 -24.32
C ALA A 235 23.99 -6.59 -22.81
N ASP A 236 22.91 -6.66 -22.04
CA ASP A 236 22.95 -6.51 -20.58
C ASP A 236 23.35 -7.81 -19.86
N TRP A 237 22.94 -8.97 -20.39
CA TRP A 237 22.97 -10.26 -19.67
C TRP A 237 23.66 -11.41 -20.41
N GLY A 238 24.25 -11.16 -21.58
CA GLY A 238 24.89 -12.18 -22.40
C GLY A 238 23.90 -13.03 -23.21
N GLU A 239 24.35 -14.10 -23.84
CA GLU A 239 23.49 -14.91 -24.71
C GLU A 239 22.54 -15.84 -23.94
N ALA A 240 21.35 -16.09 -24.50
CA ALA A 240 20.38 -17.02 -23.92
C ALA A 240 20.95 -18.45 -23.80
N PRO A 241 20.75 -19.15 -22.65
CA PRO A 241 19.78 -18.87 -21.59
C PRO A 241 20.28 -17.97 -20.45
N GLY A 242 21.47 -17.38 -20.54
CA GLY A 242 22.16 -16.76 -19.41
C GLY A 242 22.72 -17.80 -18.43
N THR A 243 23.22 -17.31 -17.29
CA THR A 243 23.90 -18.13 -16.27
C THR A 243 23.16 -18.19 -14.92
N LEU A 244 22.20 -17.30 -14.69
CA LEU A 244 21.45 -17.27 -13.43
C LEU A 244 20.49 -18.46 -13.33
N PHE A 245 20.60 -19.20 -12.23
CA PHE A 245 19.83 -20.43 -11.94
C PHE A 245 19.91 -21.48 -13.07
N GLU A 246 21.00 -21.46 -13.85
CA GLU A 246 21.23 -22.43 -14.91
C GLU A 246 22.07 -23.58 -14.38
N THR A 247 21.59 -24.81 -14.57
CA THR A 247 22.34 -26.03 -14.26
C THR A 247 22.04 -27.12 -15.27
N ALA A 248 23.10 -27.72 -15.81
CA ALA A 248 23.04 -28.85 -16.75
C ALA A 248 22.09 -28.65 -17.95
N GLY A 249 21.98 -27.42 -18.47
CA GLY A 249 21.12 -27.07 -19.61
C GLY A 249 19.68 -26.75 -19.23
N GLU A 250 19.38 -26.53 -17.95
CA GLU A 250 18.05 -26.19 -17.45
C GLU A 250 18.09 -24.96 -16.54
N LEU A 251 17.10 -24.08 -16.68
CA LEU A 251 16.84 -22.98 -15.77
C LEU A 251 15.91 -23.46 -14.66
N CYS A 252 16.34 -23.34 -13.41
CA CYS A 252 15.60 -23.78 -12.22
C CYS A 252 14.70 -22.67 -11.67
N MET A 253 13.47 -22.98 -11.29
CA MET A 253 12.47 -22.01 -10.82
C MET A 253 12.38 -22.01 -9.28
N PRO A 254 12.77 -20.92 -8.59
CA PRO A 254 12.63 -20.79 -7.15
C PRO A 254 11.17 -20.85 -6.68
N GLY A 255 10.91 -21.45 -5.52
CA GLY A 255 9.58 -21.55 -4.90
C GLY A 255 9.15 -22.95 -4.50
N LEU A 256 7.86 -23.08 -4.19
CA LEU A 256 7.22 -24.29 -3.68
C LEU A 256 5.90 -24.57 -4.42
N LEU A 257 5.64 -25.84 -4.74
CA LEU A 257 4.33 -26.29 -5.20
C LEU A 257 3.53 -26.88 -4.04
N ASN A 258 2.28 -26.44 -3.90
CA ASN A 258 1.34 -26.86 -2.87
C ASN A 258 -0.04 -27.11 -3.51
N GLY A 259 -0.27 -28.33 -3.99
CA GLY A 259 -1.47 -28.65 -4.76
C GLY A 259 -1.48 -27.94 -6.11
N ASN A 260 -2.48 -27.08 -6.32
CA ASN A 260 -2.55 -26.21 -7.50
C ASN A 260 -2.10 -24.76 -7.19
N ILE A 261 -1.55 -24.52 -6.01
CA ILE A 261 -0.97 -23.23 -5.62
C ILE A 261 0.55 -23.31 -5.76
N PHE A 262 1.13 -22.36 -6.48
CA PHE A 262 2.57 -22.14 -6.52
C PHE A 262 2.90 -20.95 -5.64
N ILE A 263 3.79 -21.12 -4.67
CA ILE A 263 4.29 -20.05 -3.81
C ILE A 263 5.74 -19.79 -4.24
N GLY A 264 5.92 -18.74 -5.02
CA GLY A 264 7.19 -18.40 -5.64
C GLY A 264 7.80 -17.14 -5.06
N ILE A 265 9.03 -16.87 -5.50
CA ILE A 265 9.74 -15.64 -5.19
C ILE A 265 9.94 -14.90 -6.51
N GLN A 266 9.63 -13.62 -6.56
CA GLN A 266 9.88 -12.84 -7.77
C GLN A 266 11.39 -12.92 -8.09
N PRO A 267 11.77 -13.29 -9.32
CA PRO A 267 13.18 -13.45 -9.67
C PRO A 267 13.95 -12.15 -9.47
N PRO A 268 15.25 -12.22 -9.18
CA PRO A 268 16.04 -11.03 -8.93
C PRO A 268 16.13 -10.16 -10.19
N ARG A 269 16.07 -8.84 -9.97
CA ARG A 269 16.12 -7.83 -11.03
C ARG A 269 17.52 -7.64 -11.63
N GLY A 270 18.54 -8.11 -10.92
CA GLY A 270 19.94 -8.10 -11.35
C GLY A 270 20.79 -9.10 -10.56
N LEU A 271 22.12 -8.99 -10.61
CA LEU A 271 23.01 -9.80 -9.78
C LEU A 271 22.83 -9.44 -8.30
N PHE A 272 23.04 -10.41 -7.40
CA PHE A 272 22.86 -10.28 -5.95
C PHE A 272 23.45 -8.99 -5.35
N GLU A 273 24.67 -8.65 -5.74
CA GLU A 273 25.40 -7.48 -5.23
C GLU A 273 24.83 -6.12 -5.69
N GLN A 274 23.91 -6.12 -6.65
CA GLN A 274 23.38 -4.91 -7.29
C GLN A 274 21.86 -4.79 -7.20
N VAL A 275 21.15 -5.79 -6.65
CA VAL A 275 19.68 -5.88 -6.66
C VAL A 275 19.04 -4.58 -6.15
N GLU A 276 19.40 -4.12 -4.95
CA GLU A 276 18.81 -2.91 -4.34
C GLU A 276 18.94 -1.67 -5.24
N SER A 277 20.10 -1.46 -5.85
CA SER A 277 20.37 -0.28 -6.69
C SER A 277 19.67 -0.32 -8.06
N LEU A 278 19.18 -1.49 -8.48
CA LEU A 278 18.65 -1.73 -9.82
C LEU A 278 17.12 -1.88 -9.89
N ILE A 279 16.44 -1.93 -8.74
CA ILE A 279 14.99 -2.18 -8.66
C ILE A 279 14.17 -1.14 -9.42
N HIS A 280 14.54 0.13 -9.35
CA HIS A 280 13.90 1.22 -10.09
C HIS A 280 14.67 1.63 -11.36
N SER A 281 15.61 0.81 -11.83
CA SER A 281 16.41 1.14 -13.02
C SER A 281 15.55 1.11 -14.29
N THR A 282 15.50 2.24 -14.99
CA THR A 282 14.77 2.42 -16.25
C THR A 282 15.59 2.06 -17.49
N ASP A 283 16.85 1.65 -17.33
CA ASP A 283 17.76 1.32 -18.44
C ASP A 283 18.18 -0.16 -18.47
N LEU A 284 18.67 -0.70 -17.35
CA LEU A 284 19.07 -2.11 -17.27
C LEU A 284 17.83 -3.00 -17.40
N VAL A 285 17.82 -3.99 -18.27
CA VAL A 285 16.65 -4.90 -18.44
C VAL A 285 16.76 -6.11 -17.51
N MET A 286 15.77 -6.99 -17.49
CA MET A 286 15.80 -8.17 -16.63
C MET A 286 16.78 -9.24 -17.14
N PRO A 287 17.36 -10.07 -16.26
CA PRO A 287 18.10 -11.26 -16.68
C PRO A 287 17.21 -12.27 -17.40
N HIS A 288 17.83 -13.15 -18.20
CA HIS A 288 17.11 -14.21 -18.92
C HIS A 288 16.24 -15.09 -18.02
N HIS A 289 16.73 -15.43 -16.82
CA HIS A 289 15.98 -16.24 -15.86
C HIS A 289 14.64 -15.60 -15.46
N TYR A 290 14.61 -14.27 -15.28
CA TYR A 290 13.39 -13.54 -14.96
C TYR A 290 12.31 -13.77 -16.03
N LEU A 291 12.67 -13.64 -17.31
CA LEU A 291 11.74 -13.92 -18.41
C LEU A 291 11.33 -15.41 -18.44
N ALA A 292 12.29 -16.33 -18.26
CA ALA A 292 12.02 -17.76 -18.23
C ALA A 292 11.03 -18.15 -17.14
N TYR A 293 11.12 -17.51 -15.97
CA TYR A 293 10.26 -17.75 -14.82
C TYR A 293 8.80 -17.38 -15.09
N TYR A 294 8.54 -16.18 -15.63
CA TYR A 294 7.17 -15.81 -16.01
C TYR A 294 6.63 -16.63 -17.17
N ARG A 295 7.47 -17.03 -18.13
CA ARG A 295 7.08 -17.95 -19.22
C ARG A 295 6.77 -19.35 -18.71
N TRP A 296 7.55 -19.86 -17.76
CA TRP A 296 7.28 -21.12 -17.09
C TRP A 296 5.93 -21.07 -16.37
N MET A 297 5.68 -20.02 -15.58
CA MET A 297 4.38 -19.83 -14.91
C MET A 297 3.23 -19.83 -15.92
N ARG A 298 3.41 -19.13 -17.05
CA ARG A 298 2.37 -18.97 -18.07
C ARG A 298 2.11 -20.24 -18.89
N HIS A 299 3.15 -20.91 -19.36
CA HIS A 299 3.05 -21.95 -20.40
C HIS A 299 3.31 -23.37 -19.90
N VAL A 300 4.06 -23.54 -18.81
CA VAL A 300 4.42 -24.85 -18.25
C VAL A 300 3.56 -25.15 -17.03
N LEU A 301 3.63 -24.30 -16.01
CA LEU A 301 2.75 -24.39 -14.84
C LEU A 301 1.29 -24.19 -15.28
N GLY A 302 1.04 -23.21 -16.17
CA GLY A 302 -0.29 -22.87 -16.66
C GLY A 302 -1.11 -22.13 -15.62
N ALA A 303 -0.49 -21.21 -14.87
CA ALA A 303 -1.15 -20.38 -13.87
C ALA A 303 -2.34 -19.62 -14.50
N HIS A 304 -3.52 -19.75 -13.89
CA HIS A 304 -4.72 -19.04 -14.33
C HIS A 304 -4.70 -17.57 -13.90
N VAL A 305 -3.99 -17.27 -12.81
CA VAL A 305 -3.85 -15.94 -12.21
C VAL A 305 -2.57 -15.87 -11.40
N VAL A 306 -1.95 -14.70 -11.39
CA VAL A 306 -0.78 -14.38 -10.57
C VAL A 306 -1.17 -13.36 -9.50
N ILE A 307 -0.75 -13.63 -8.28
CA ILE A 307 -0.88 -12.76 -7.11
C ILE A 307 0.52 -12.26 -6.75
N HIS A 308 0.76 -10.96 -6.80
CA HIS A 308 1.97 -10.36 -6.24
C HIS A 308 1.65 -9.76 -4.87
N MET A 309 2.34 -10.21 -3.83
CA MET A 309 2.01 -9.88 -2.43
C MET A 309 2.77 -8.64 -1.95
N GLY A 310 2.08 -7.50 -1.85
CA GLY A 310 2.57 -6.29 -1.19
C GLY A 310 3.44 -5.40 -2.09
N THR A 311 4.23 -4.53 -1.45
CA THR A 311 5.33 -3.77 -2.08
C THR A 311 6.64 -4.53 -1.89
N HIS A 312 7.71 -4.35 -2.67
CA HIS A 312 7.93 -3.49 -3.83
C HIS A 312 8.23 -4.40 -5.03
N GLY A 313 7.27 -4.54 -5.95
CA GLY A 313 7.48 -5.34 -7.16
C GLY A 313 8.56 -4.75 -8.06
N THR A 314 9.10 -5.57 -8.97
CA THR A 314 10.08 -5.13 -9.96
C THR A 314 9.60 -5.26 -11.40
N LEU A 315 8.44 -5.91 -11.62
CA LEU A 315 7.87 -6.17 -12.95
C LEU A 315 7.40 -4.87 -13.62
N GLU A 316 6.65 -4.07 -12.88
CA GLU A 316 6.09 -2.80 -13.30
C GLU A 316 7.17 -1.76 -13.60
N TRP A 317 8.32 -1.86 -12.93
CA TRP A 317 9.47 -0.97 -13.11
C TRP A 317 10.41 -1.38 -14.25
N LEU A 318 10.14 -2.49 -14.94
CA LEU A 318 10.94 -2.87 -16.11
C LEU A 318 10.86 -1.79 -17.22
N PRO A 319 11.94 -1.60 -18.01
CA PRO A 319 12.00 -0.50 -18.98
C PRO A 319 10.86 -0.51 -20.01
N GLY A 320 10.46 0.67 -20.46
CA GLY A 320 9.34 0.85 -21.37
C GLY A 320 8.51 2.08 -21.04
N LYS A 321 7.45 2.29 -21.82
CA LYS A 321 6.59 3.47 -21.72
C LYS A 321 5.97 3.63 -20.33
N GLY A 322 5.79 4.87 -19.89
CA GLY A 322 5.17 5.18 -18.58
C GLY A 322 3.77 4.58 -18.40
N ASN A 323 2.98 4.52 -19.47
CA ASN A 323 1.67 3.88 -19.52
C ASN A 323 1.33 3.52 -20.97
N ALA A 324 0.17 2.88 -21.20
CA ALA A 324 -0.27 2.43 -22.52
C ALA A 324 0.84 1.68 -23.28
N LEU A 325 1.30 0.58 -22.67
CA LEU A 325 2.53 -0.11 -23.04
C LEU A 325 2.58 -0.58 -24.50
N SER A 326 3.76 -0.47 -25.11
CA SER A 326 4.08 -1.09 -26.40
C SER A 326 4.39 -2.60 -26.24
N GLU A 327 4.42 -3.37 -27.32
CA GLU A 327 4.89 -4.77 -27.34
C GLU A 327 6.41 -4.88 -27.11
N GLU A 328 7.12 -3.76 -27.19
CA GLU A 328 8.53 -3.64 -26.83
C GLU A 328 8.73 -3.21 -25.36
N CYS A 329 7.66 -2.92 -24.62
CA CYS A 329 7.76 -2.64 -23.20
C CYS A 329 7.94 -3.95 -22.43
N TYR A 330 8.97 -4.01 -21.60
CA TYR A 330 9.32 -5.23 -20.89
C TYR A 330 8.25 -5.75 -19.92
N PRO A 331 7.45 -4.92 -19.22
CA PRO A 331 6.34 -5.42 -18.43
C PRO A 331 5.30 -6.17 -19.28
N ASP A 332 4.93 -5.63 -20.46
CA ASP A 332 4.02 -6.27 -21.43
C ASP A 332 4.59 -7.60 -21.93
N LEU A 333 5.85 -7.57 -22.36
CA LEU A 333 6.55 -8.71 -22.90
C LEU A 333 6.67 -9.84 -21.89
N VAL A 334 7.07 -9.55 -20.65
CA VAL A 334 7.29 -10.57 -19.61
C VAL A 334 5.97 -11.16 -19.12
N PHE A 335 4.97 -10.30 -18.85
CA PHE A 335 3.76 -10.71 -18.16
C PHE A 335 2.62 -11.17 -19.10
N GLU A 336 2.68 -10.79 -20.38
CA GLU A 336 1.82 -11.23 -21.47
C GLU A 336 0.31 -10.99 -21.29
N ASP A 337 -0.46 -12.05 -21.08
CA ASP A 337 -1.93 -12.06 -21.02
C ASP A 337 -2.43 -12.54 -19.65
N MET A 338 -1.53 -12.72 -18.67
CA MET A 338 -1.88 -13.27 -17.36
C MET A 338 -2.79 -12.33 -16.57
N PRO A 339 -3.90 -12.83 -15.99
CA PRO A 339 -4.65 -12.12 -14.97
C PRO A 339 -3.76 -11.82 -13.77
N HIS A 340 -3.86 -10.60 -13.26
CA HIS A 340 -3.03 -10.11 -12.17
C HIS A 340 -3.89 -9.51 -11.08
N VAL A 341 -3.69 -10.02 -9.88
CA VAL A 341 -4.27 -9.49 -8.65
C VAL A 341 -3.11 -9.10 -7.74
N SER A 342 -3.16 -7.96 -7.07
CA SER A 342 -2.07 -7.56 -6.19
C SER A 342 -2.60 -6.83 -4.95
N PRO A 343 -2.49 -7.44 -3.75
CA PRO A 343 -2.60 -6.71 -2.49
C PRO A 343 -1.54 -5.61 -2.40
N TYR A 344 -1.94 -4.38 -2.11
CA TYR A 344 -1.02 -3.24 -2.00
C TYR A 344 -1.43 -2.29 -0.89
N ILE A 345 -0.48 -1.67 -0.19
CA ILE A 345 -0.80 -0.80 0.96
C ILE A 345 -1.46 0.50 0.49
N ILE A 346 -2.59 0.88 1.09
CA ILE A 346 -3.34 2.07 0.60
C ILE A 346 -2.58 3.38 0.79
N ASN A 347 -1.63 3.47 1.72
CA ASN A 347 -0.89 4.70 1.98
C ASN A 347 0.34 4.90 1.08
N ASP A 348 0.55 4.00 0.11
CA ASP A 348 1.55 4.14 -0.96
C ASP A 348 0.87 4.20 -2.35
N PRO A 349 0.06 5.23 -2.62
CA PRO A 349 -0.68 5.34 -3.88
C PRO A 349 0.25 5.56 -5.09
N GLY A 350 1.50 6.00 -4.87
CA GLY A 350 2.45 6.31 -5.93
C GLY A 350 2.91 5.06 -6.65
N GLU A 351 3.45 4.08 -5.92
CA GLU A 351 3.89 2.82 -6.54
C GLU A 351 2.72 1.95 -6.97
N MET A 352 1.65 1.93 -6.18
CA MET A 352 0.43 1.19 -6.45
C MET A 352 -0.11 1.46 -7.87
N ILE A 353 -0.01 2.70 -8.35
CA ILE A 353 -0.53 3.08 -9.67
C ILE A 353 0.31 2.52 -10.82
N GLU A 354 1.62 2.33 -10.61
CA GLU A 354 2.50 1.73 -11.61
C GLU A 354 2.13 0.26 -11.83
N VAL A 355 1.81 -0.46 -10.75
CA VAL A 355 1.31 -1.84 -10.83
C VAL A 355 0.04 -1.91 -11.69
N LYS A 356 -0.93 -1.01 -11.48
CA LYS A 356 -2.16 -0.95 -12.30
C LYS A 356 -1.87 -0.67 -13.77
N ARG A 357 -1.04 0.33 -14.06
CA ARG A 357 -0.88 0.92 -15.40
C ARG A 357 0.18 0.24 -16.25
N ARG A 358 1.11 -0.50 -15.64
CA ARG A 358 2.20 -1.21 -16.32
C ARG A 358 2.12 -2.74 -16.20
N SER A 359 1.19 -3.30 -15.42
CA SER A 359 1.00 -4.75 -15.34
C SER A 359 -0.47 -5.19 -15.29
N TRP A 360 -1.40 -4.30 -15.64
CA TRP A 360 -2.86 -4.53 -15.71
C TRP A 360 -3.43 -5.25 -14.49
N ALA A 361 -2.92 -4.89 -13.31
CA ALA A 361 -3.35 -5.49 -12.05
C ALA A 361 -4.71 -4.96 -11.59
N ALA A 362 -5.52 -5.88 -11.06
CA ALA A 362 -6.55 -5.54 -10.10
C ALA A 362 -5.90 -5.39 -8.73
N VAL A 363 -5.71 -4.13 -8.29
CA VAL A 363 -4.94 -3.82 -7.08
C VAL A 363 -5.86 -3.70 -5.89
N LEU A 364 -5.77 -4.63 -4.95
CA LEU A 364 -6.57 -4.69 -3.74
C LEU A 364 -5.87 -3.90 -2.63
N GLY A 365 -6.34 -2.68 -2.39
CA GLY A 365 -5.79 -1.83 -1.33
C GLY A 365 -5.97 -2.47 0.05
N HIS A 366 -4.90 -2.68 0.81
CA HIS A 366 -4.96 -3.19 2.19
C HIS A 366 -4.63 -2.12 3.23
N LEU A 367 -5.07 -2.36 4.46
CA LEU A 367 -4.85 -1.47 5.60
C LEU A 367 -3.35 -1.33 5.88
N PRO A 368 -2.85 -0.13 6.25
CA PRO A 368 -1.53 -0.03 6.87
C PRO A 368 -1.52 -0.78 8.23
N PRO A 369 -0.35 -1.08 8.80
CA PRO A 369 -0.26 -1.58 10.17
C PRO A 369 -1.08 -0.75 11.15
N ALA A 370 -1.53 -1.39 12.23
CA ALA A 370 -2.12 -0.67 13.34
C ALA A 370 -1.14 0.42 13.82
N MET A 371 -1.69 1.60 14.09
CA MET A 371 -0.90 2.75 14.46
C MET A 371 -1.10 3.03 15.95
N MET A 372 -0.03 3.27 16.68
CA MET A 372 -0.05 3.59 18.11
C MET A 372 0.77 4.84 18.40
N ARG A 373 0.55 5.43 19.58
CA ARG A 373 1.43 6.50 20.08
C ARG A 373 2.79 5.91 20.49
N ALA A 374 3.88 6.58 20.14
CA ALA A 374 5.24 6.14 20.48
C ALA A 374 5.47 6.03 22.00
N GLY A 375 4.88 6.95 22.78
CA GLY A 375 5.01 6.93 24.23
C GLY A 375 6.42 7.30 24.70
N GLY A 376 6.69 7.10 26.00
CA GLY A 376 8.02 7.23 26.58
C GLY A 376 8.49 5.88 27.10
N TYR A 377 9.75 5.52 26.86
CA TYR A 377 10.34 4.27 27.34
C TYR A 377 11.66 4.51 28.08
N GLY A 378 11.95 3.65 29.06
CA GLY A 378 13.20 3.66 29.83
C GLY A 378 13.59 5.04 30.34
N ASP A 379 14.85 5.40 30.12
CA ASP A 379 15.45 6.66 30.56
C ASP A 379 14.77 7.91 29.99
N LEU A 380 14.08 7.84 28.83
CA LEU A 380 13.36 9.00 28.29
C LEU A 380 12.12 9.35 29.13
N ALA A 381 11.43 8.34 29.66
CA ALA A 381 10.31 8.55 30.59
C ALA A 381 10.79 9.08 31.96
N GLN A 382 11.96 8.59 32.41
CA GLN A 382 12.61 9.11 33.61
C GLN A 382 13.05 10.57 33.42
N LEU A 383 13.71 10.88 32.29
CA LEU A 383 14.15 12.22 31.94
C LEU A 383 12.99 13.21 31.88
N ASP A 384 11.86 12.81 31.28
CA ASP A 384 10.65 13.62 31.26
C ASP A 384 10.16 13.96 32.67
N SER A 385 10.09 12.96 33.55
CA SER A 385 9.66 13.15 34.95
C SER A 385 10.59 14.09 35.70
N ILE A 386 11.91 13.94 35.52
CA ILE A 386 12.94 14.79 36.14
C ILE A 386 12.82 16.22 35.61
N LEU A 387 12.61 16.42 34.31
CA LEU A 387 12.42 17.74 33.70
C LEU A 387 11.19 18.46 34.26
N GLN A 388 10.06 17.75 34.41
CA GLN A 388 8.86 18.31 35.03
C GLN A 388 9.11 18.73 36.48
N GLU A 389 9.85 17.93 37.25
CA GLU A 389 10.21 18.26 38.63
C GLU A 389 11.21 19.43 38.70
N TYR A 390 12.16 19.48 37.77
CA TYR A 390 13.13 20.56 37.63
C TYR A 390 12.44 21.90 37.37
N PHE A 391 11.46 21.94 36.46
CA PHE A 391 10.68 23.15 36.21
C PHE A 391 9.88 23.60 37.43
N ARG A 392 9.27 22.66 38.17
CA ARG A 392 8.58 22.96 39.43
C ARG A 392 9.53 23.53 40.48
N ALA A 393 10.69 22.91 40.68
CA ALA A 393 11.70 23.36 41.65
C ALA A 393 12.24 24.75 41.31
N LYS A 394 12.56 25.01 40.04
CA LYS A 394 13.02 26.33 39.55
C LYS A 394 11.98 27.42 39.81
N ARG A 395 10.71 27.08 39.60
CA ARG A 395 9.57 28.00 39.79
C ARG A 395 9.23 28.24 41.26
N GLY A 396 9.34 27.22 42.09
CA GLY A 396 9.13 27.30 43.55
C GLY A 396 10.29 27.95 44.31
N GLY A 397 11.39 28.28 43.65
CA GLY A 397 12.59 28.86 44.28
C GLY A 397 13.43 27.84 45.05
N GLU A 398 13.25 26.54 44.80
CA GLU A 398 13.98 25.45 45.47
C GLU A 398 15.36 25.24 44.83
N VAL A 399 16.27 26.20 45.03
CA VAL A 399 17.58 26.26 44.34
C VAL A 399 18.41 24.98 44.46
N GLN A 400 18.52 24.40 45.65
CA GLN A 400 19.31 23.19 45.88
C GLN A 400 18.72 21.97 45.16
N LYS A 401 17.39 21.87 45.15
CA LYS A 401 16.68 20.80 44.46
C LYS A 401 16.83 20.92 42.94
N ALA A 402 16.65 22.12 42.40
CA ALA A 402 16.84 22.38 40.97
C ALA A 402 18.28 22.08 40.51
N ALA A 403 19.29 22.39 41.32
CA ALA A 403 20.68 22.07 41.02
C ALA A 403 20.96 20.56 41.00
N GLY A 404 20.38 19.80 41.95
CA GLY A 404 20.46 18.33 41.96
C GLY A 404 19.83 17.72 40.70
N LEU A 405 18.59 18.13 40.39
CA LEU A 405 17.86 17.65 39.21
C LEU A 405 18.58 18.01 37.90
N ALA A 406 19.22 19.19 37.81
CA ALA A 406 20.04 19.55 36.64
C ALA A 406 21.23 18.60 36.43
N GLY A 407 21.84 18.11 37.52
CA GLY A 407 22.87 17.08 37.46
C GLY A 407 22.34 15.75 36.91
N GLU A 408 21.18 15.30 37.39
CA GLU A 408 20.53 14.07 36.90
C GLU A 408 20.13 14.17 35.42
N ILE A 409 19.60 15.33 34.99
CA ILE A 409 19.28 15.60 33.58
C ILE A 409 20.54 15.49 32.72
N HIS A 410 21.64 16.11 33.15
CA HIS A 410 22.92 16.09 32.45
C HIS A 410 23.45 14.66 32.27
N GLU A 411 23.43 13.86 33.33
CA GLU A 411 23.88 12.46 33.29
C GLU A 411 23.12 11.66 32.22
N ILE A 412 21.79 11.77 32.18
CA ILE A 412 20.97 11.06 31.19
C ILE A 412 21.23 11.59 29.77
N VAL A 413 21.31 12.91 29.59
CA VAL A 413 21.56 13.54 28.28
C VAL A 413 22.87 13.06 27.66
N ILE A 414 23.95 12.99 28.45
CA ILE A 414 25.25 12.51 27.98
C ILE A 414 25.21 11.01 27.73
N ALA A 415 24.68 10.22 28.67
CA ALA A 415 24.63 8.76 28.54
C ALA A 415 23.81 8.28 27.34
N ARG A 416 22.80 9.05 26.92
CA ARG A 416 21.92 8.74 25.78
C ARG A 416 22.25 9.51 24.51
N ASN A 417 23.35 10.27 24.49
CA ASN A 417 23.81 11.05 23.34
C ASN A 417 22.76 12.05 22.80
N LEU A 418 21.87 12.54 23.67
CA LEU A 418 20.82 13.51 23.32
C LEU A 418 21.39 14.90 23.01
N THR A 419 22.69 15.11 23.24
CA THR A 419 23.40 16.32 22.82
C THR A 419 23.30 16.53 21.31
N ASN A 420 23.35 15.47 20.50
CA ASN A 420 23.25 15.58 19.04
C ASN A 420 21.86 16.04 18.59
N ASP A 421 20.80 15.50 19.17
CA ASP A 421 19.41 15.91 18.90
C ASP A 421 19.17 17.37 19.26
N LEU A 422 19.86 17.86 20.30
CA LEU A 422 19.84 19.25 20.71
C LEU A 422 20.84 20.13 19.94
N GLY A 423 21.72 19.59 19.10
CA GLY A 423 22.78 20.36 18.44
C GLY A 423 23.83 20.93 19.40
N LEU A 424 24.09 20.23 20.51
CA LEU A 424 25.08 20.59 21.54
C LEU A 424 26.35 19.74 21.41
N PRO A 425 27.54 20.24 21.82
CA PRO A 425 28.77 19.45 21.88
C PRO A 425 28.64 18.21 22.78
N ALA A 426 29.37 17.14 22.47
CA ALA A 426 29.30 15.89 23.24
C ALA A 426 29.81 16.02 24.69
N ASP A 427 30.67 16.99 24.97
CA ASP A 427 31.25 17.29 26.29
C ASP A 427 30.54 18.46 27.01
N THR A 428 29.32 18.79 26.58
CA THR A 428 28.48 19.85 27.16
C THR A 428 28.35 19.69 28.68
N GLY A 429 28.56 20.77 29.44
CA GLY A 429 28.42 20.77 30.90
C GLY A 429 26.99 20.91 31.41
N ILE A 430 26.79 20.68 32.73
CA ILE A 430 25.47 20.74 33.41
C ILE A 430 24.73 22.05 33.14
N GLU A 431 25.42 23.19 33.24
CA GLU A 431 24.80 24.50 33.07
C GLU A 431 24.22 24.68 31.66
N GLU A 432 24.90 24.18 30.64
CA GLU A 432 24.44 24.30 29.26
C GLU A 432 23.25 23.37 28.98
N VAL A 433 23.26 22.14 29.52
CA VAL A 433 22.08 21.27 29.47
C VAL A 433 20.89 21.92 30.19
N ALA A 434 21.12 22.52 31.37
CA ALA A 434 20.08 23.21 32.12
C ALA A 434 19.51 24.45 31.39
N ARG A 435 20.33 25.16 30.60
CA ARG A 435 19.88 26.26 29.71
C ARG A 435 18.98 25.77 28.59
N ASN A 436 19.17 24.53 28.13
CA ASN A 436 18.40 23.92 27.04
C ASN A 436 17.29 22.97 27.55
N ALA A 437 17.01 22.93 28.86
CA ALA A 437 16.05 22.00 29.45
C ALA A 437 14.63 22.12 28.87
N GLU A 438 14.17 23.34 28.56
CA GLU A 438 12.87 23.58 27.92
C GLU A 438 12.84 23.00 26.50
N ARG A 439 13.89 23.25 25.69
CA ARG A 439 14.01 22.70 24.33
C ARG A 439 14.10 21.18 24.33
N LEU A 440 14.78 20.61 25.32
CA LEU A 440 14.85 19.16 25.54
C LEU A 440 13.47 18.59 25.90
N TYR A 441 12.74 19.22 26.81
CA TYR A 441 11.40 18.78 27.16
C TYR A 441 10.43 18.84 25.96
N ASP A 442 10.49 19.92 25.18
CA ASP A 442 9.68 20.08 23.97
C ASP A 442 9.98 18.99 22.93
N TYR A 443 11.28 18.67 22.75
CA TYR A 443 11.72 17.56 21.89
C TYR A 443 11.15 16.21 22.35
N LEU A 444 11.26 15.89 23.64
CA LEU A 444 10.73 14.65 24.22
C LEU A 444 9.20 14.56 24.09
N CYS A 445 8.49 15.68 24.27
CA CYS A 445 7.05 15.74 24.02
C CYS A 445 6.70 15.43 22.56
N GLY A 446 7.48 15.94 21.60
CA GLY A 446 7.29 15.67 20.18
C GLY A 446 7.51 14.20 19.80
N ILE A 447 8.57 13.57 20.31
CA ILE A 447 8.81 12.13 20.13
C ILE A 447 7.65 11.33 20.71
N ARG A 448 7.26 11.62 21.96
CA ARG A 448 6.20 10.90 22.68
C ARG A 448 4.85 11.03 21.97
N ASP A 449 4.54 12.20 21.40
CA ASP A 449 3.28 12.45 20.71
C ASP A 449 3.18 11.80 19.33
N SER A 450 4.30 11.40 18.75
CA SER A 450 4.36 10.81 17.41
C SER A 450 3.58 9.49 17.33
N ILE A 451 2.98 9.24 16.16
CA ILE A 451 2.33 7.98 15.84
C ILE A 451 3.32 7.09 15.08
N ILE A 452 3.45 5.84 15.51
CA ILE A 452 4.30 4.82 14.92
C ILE A 452 3.47 3.57 14.58
N LYS A 453 4.03 2.69 13.74
CA LYS A 453 3.45 1.39 13.41
C LYS A 453 3.63 0.44 14.61
N ASP A 454 2.57 -0.24 15.03
CA ASP A 454 2.59 -1.33 16.02
C ASP A 454 2.48 -2.69 15.33
N GLY A 455 3.63 -3.16 14.83
CA GLY A 455 3.74 -4.42 14.10
C GLY A 455 3.42 -4.28 12.61
N LEU A 456 2.83 -5.34 12.06
CA LEU A 456 2.53 -5.49 10.64
C LEU A 456 1.03 -5.78 10.46
N HIS A 457 0.49 -5.42 9.29
CA HIS A 457 -0.87 -5.78 8.90
C HIS A 457 -0.92 -7.24 8.43
N ILE A 458 -2.01 -7.96 8.71
CA ILE A 458 -2.28 -9.29 8.14
C ILE A 458 -3.44 -9.12 7.17
N PHE A 459 -3.23 -9.42 5.88
CA PHE A 459 -4.22 -9.21 4.83
C PHE A 459 -5.54 -9.90 5.17
N GLY A 460 -6.66 -9.18 5.13
CA GLY A 460 -7.98 -9.69 5.49
C GLY A 460 -8.32 -9.69 6.98
N SER A 461 -7.40 -9.28 7.85
CA SER A 461 -7.63 -9.30 9.31
C SER A 461 -7.67 -7.88 9.88
N PRO A 462 -8.79 -7.47 10.51
CA PRO A 462 -8.78 -6.21 11.27
C PRO A 462 -7.77 -6.31 12.43
N PRO A 463 -7.19 -5.18 12.89
CA PRO A 463 -6.28 -5.19 14.02
C PRO A 463 -6.91 -5.89 15.24
N PRO A 464 -6.20 -6.78 15.94
CA PRO A 464 -6.78 -7.52 17.06
C PRO A 464 -6.72 -6.71 18.36
N GLY A 465 -7.76 -6.84 19.20
CA GLY A 465 -7.75 -6.36 20.59
C GLY A 465 -7.37 -4.88 20.74
N GLU A 466 -6.38 -4.59 21.59
CA GLU A 466 -5.92 -3.23 21.87
C GLU A 466 -5.44 -2.48 20.62
N ARG A 467 -4.87 -3.18 19.63
CA ARG A 467 -4.46 -2.56 18.35
C ARG A 467 -5.64 -1.99 17.57
N PHE A 468 -6.82 -2.58 17.72
CA PHE A 468 -8.05 -2.02 17.15
C PHE A 468 -8.39 -0.69 17.80
N GLU A 469 -8.35 -0.62 19.14
CA GLU A 469 -8.63 0.61 19.89
C GLU A 469 -7.59 1.70 19.60
N GLU A 470 -6.30 1.36 19.55
CA GLU A 470 -5.23 2.31 19.19
C GLU A 470 -5.40 2.83 17.75
N MET A 471 -5.80 1.98 16.80
CA MET A 471 -6.11 2.41 15.44
C MET A 471 -7.34 3.33 15.39
N ILE A 472 -8.40 3.02 16.15
CA ILE A 472 -9.58 3.90 16.30
C ILE A 472 -9.21 5.22 16.96
N TYR A 473 -8.24 5.24 17.87
CA TYR A 473 -7.70 6.48 18.43
C TYR A 473 -6.87 7.27 17.41
N ALA A 474 -6.03 6.60 16.62
CA ALA A 474 -5.11 7.23 15.67
C ALA A 474 -5.82 7.93 14.49
N LEU A 475 -6.88 7.31 13.94
CA LEU A 475 -7.59 7.77 12.76
C LEU A 475 -8.26 9.17 12.91
N PRO A 476 -8.95 9.49 14.02
CA PRO A 476 -9.55 10.80 14.27
C PRO A 476 -8.66 11.74 15.09
N ARG A 477 -7.33 11.53 15.16
CA ARG A 477 -6.41 12.52 15.78
C ARG A 477 -6.45 13.87 15.07
N LEU A 478 -6.74 13.87 13.77
CA LEU A 478 -6.99 15.05 12.95
C LEU A 478 -8.48 15.13 12.56
N GLU A 479 -8.90 16.31 12.09
CA GLU A 479 -10.25 16.48 11.53
C GLU A 479 -10.46 15.54 10.33
N ASN A 480 -11.66 14.95 10.24
CA ASN A 480 -12.07 14.09 9.14
C ASN A 480 -13.24 14.76 8.40
N GLY A 481 -12.91 15.55 7.38
CA GLY A 481 -13.89 16.36 6.65
C GLY A 481 -14.57 17.40 7.54
N LYS A 482 -15.82 17.15 7.93
CA LYS A 482 -16.58 18.00 8.87
C LYS A 482 -16.56 17.50 10.31
N VAL A 483 -16.00 16.31 10.54
CA VAL A 483 -15.88 15.71 11.88
C VAL A 483 -14.64 16.30 12.55
N PRO A 484 -14.76 16.94 13.74
CA PRO A 484 -13.62 17.48 14.47
C PRO A 484 -12.59 16.42 14.88
N SER A 485 -11.39 16.87 15.28
CA SER A 485 -10.41 15.99 15.92
C SER A 485 -10.93 15.48 17.28
N LEU A 486 -10.72 14.19 17.56
CA LEU A 486 -11.04 13.59 18.86
C LEU A 486 -10.25 14.25 19.99
N ARG A 487 -8.95 14.51 19.76
CA ARG A 487 -8.06 15.09 20.78
C ARG A 487 -8.44 16.53 21.08
N GLU A 488 -8.69 17.34 20.05
CA GLU A 488 -9.13 18.73 20.24
C GLU A 488 -10.50 18.81 20.92
N SER A 489 -11.42 17.90 20.55
CA SER A 489 -12.73 17.81 21.19
C SER A 489 -12.64 17.41 22.66
N THR A 490 -11.72 16.50 23.00
CA THR A 490 -11.45 16.08 24.39
C THR A 490 -10.81 17.22 25.19
N ALA A 491 -9.83 17.93 24.60
CA ALA A 491 -9.24 19.12 25.22
C ALA A 491 -10.30 20.20 25.51
N ALA A 492 -11.18 20.48 24.54
CA ALA A 492 -12.26 21.44 24.71
C ALA A 492 -13.24 21.03 25.82
N ALA A 493 -13.54 19.73 25.95
CA ALA A 493 -14.35 19.19 27.05
C ALA A 493 -13.70 19.41 28.43
N MET A 494 -12.37 19.47 28.47
CA MET A 494 -11.57 19.78 29.66
C MET A 494 -11.30 21.29 29.84
N SER A 495 -11.91 22.15 29.02
CA SER A 495 -11.64 23.60 28.98
C SER A 495 -10.17 23.93 28.69
N LEU A 496 -9.53 23.14 27.83
CA LEU A 496 -8.16 23.29 27.36
C LEU A 496 -8.13 23.50 25.84
N SER A 497 -7.07 24.15 25.35
CA SER A 497 -6.77 24.27 23.92
C SER A 497 -5.57 23.39 23.58
N LEU A 498 -5.78 22.29 22.86
CA LEU A 498 -4.69 21.36 22.50
C LEU A 498 -3.57 22.08 21.75
N ARG A 499 -3.93 22.95 20.79
CA ARG A 499 -2.98 23.70 19.98
C ARG A 499 -2.09 24.62 20.82
N GLU A 500 -2.67 25.39 21.74
CA GLU A 500 -1.90 26.29 22.61
C GLU A 500 -0.92 25.51 23.51
N LEU A 501 -1.32 24.32 23.96
CA LEU A 501 -0.44 23.45 24.74
C LEU A 501 0.72 22.88 23.91
N GLN A 502 0.45 22.53 22.64
CA GLN A 502 1.46 21.99 21.72
C GLN A 502 2.43 23.06 21.20
N ASP A 503 2.01 24.32 21.08
CA ASP A 503 2.87 25.42 20.63
C ASP A 503 3.96 25.77 21.66
N CYS A 504 3.76 25.44 22.95
CA CYS A 504 4.76 25.62 24.01
C CYS A 504 4.64 24.52 25.08
N PRO A 505 5.12 23.29 24.83
CA PRO A 505 4.98 22.16 25.75
C PRO A 505 5.64 22.39 27.12
N SER A 506 6.80 23.03 27.15
CA SER A 506 7.54 23.44 28.35
C SER A 506 6.87 24.57 29.13
N GLY A 507 5.91 25.28 28.53
CA GLY A 507 5.09 26.28 29.21
C GLY A 507 4.33 25.67 30.40
N PHE A 508 4.04 26.48 31.42
CA PHE A 508 3.40 26.01 32.65
C PHE A 508 1.94 26.46 32.75
N ASN A 509 1.03 25.51 32.95
CA ASN A 509 -0.38 25.80 33.17
C ASN A 509 -0.68 25.96 34.66
N GLU A 510 -1.03 27.18 35.06
CA GLU A 510 -1.31 27.54 36.46
C GLU A 510 -2.52 26.82 37.05
N SER A 511 -3.58 26.68 36.24
CA SER A 511 -4.84 26.10 36.71
C SER A 511 -4.68 24.61 37.04
N TYR A 512 -3.77 23.93 36.35
CA TYR A 512 -3.51 22.49 36.50
C TYR A 512 -2.19 22.15 37.23
N GLY A 513 -1.38 23.17 37.57
CA GLY A 513 -0.14 23.00 38.32
C GLY A 513 0.90 22.11 37.64
N ARG A 514 0.96 22.10 36.30
CA ARG A 514 1.86 21.24 35.53
C ARG A 514 2.26 21.84 34.18
N PRO A 515 3.35 21.35 33.56
CA PRO A 515 3.72 21.74 32.19
C PRO A 515 2.63 21.39 31.17
N ASN A 516 2.58 22.14 30.08
CA ASN A 516 1.61 21.96 29.00
C ASN A 516 1.76 20.60 28.31
N GLY A 517 2.98 20.09 28.14
CA GLY A 517 3.25 18.75 27.59
C GLY A 517 2.58 17.64 28.42
N ALA A 518 2.59 17.76 29.75
CA ALA A 518 1.89 16.83 30.63
C ALA A 518 0.35 16.95 30.54
N LEU A 519 -0.19 18.09 30.09
CA LEU A 519 -1.61 18.22 29.78
C LEU A 519 -1.97 17.61 28.41
N VAL A 520 -1.07 17.68 27.43
CA VAL A 520 -1.23 16.96 26.16
C VAL A 520 -1.35 15.46 26.42
N ASP A 521 -0.49 14.90 27.28
CA ASP A 521 -0.60 13.50 27.69
C ASP A 521 -1.94 13.15 28.35
N LEU A 522 -2.40 14.02 29.25
CA LEU A 522 -3.69 13.82 29.92
C LEU A 522 -4.86 13.83 28.92
N ILE A 523 -4.80 14.70 27.91
CA ILE A 523 -5.80 14.73 26.83
C ILE A 523 -5.77 13.43 26.03
N ASP A 524 -4.58 12.88 25.75
CA ASP A 524 -4.42 11.61 25.02
C ASP A 524 -4.91 10.41 25.82
N GLU A 525 -4.58 10.36 27.11
CA GLU A 525 -5.08 9.35 28.04
C GLU A 525 -6.62 9.37 28.08
N GLU A 526 -7.22 10.56 28.23
CA GLU A 526 -8.67 10.66 28.25
C GLU A 526 -9.29 10.34 26.87
N SER A 527 -8.65 10.76 25.77
CA SER A 527 -9.10 10.42 24.40
C SER A 527 -9.13 8.92 24.17
N ARG A 528 -8.08 8.19 24.58
CA ARG A 528 -8.05 6.72 24.51
C ARG A 528 -9.06 6.09 25.44
N ARG A 529 -9.24 6.64 26.65
CA ARG A 529 -10.28 6.17 27.58
C ARG A 529 -11.67 6.27 26.96
N LEU A 530 -11.96 7.34 26.22
CA LEU A 530 -13.22 7.51 25.49
C LEU A 530 -13.39 6.45 24.39
N VAL A 531 -12.32 6.13 23.66
CA VAL A 531 -12.34 5.01 22.69
C VAL A 531 -12.64 3.69 23.39
N SER A 532 -12.02 3.41 24.54
CA SER A 532 -12.32 2.19 25.31
C SER A 532 -13.76 2.17 25.85
N VAL A 533 -14.35 3.32 26.18
CA VAL A 533 -15.79 3.41 26.51
C VAL A 533 -16.64 3.00 25.31
N MET A 534 -16.34 3.54 24.13
CA MET A 534 -17.03 3.16 22.88
C MET A 534 -16.88 1.66 22.62
N ALA A 535 -15.67 1.11 22.72
CA ALA A 535 -15.39 -0.32 22.52
C ALA A 535 -16.16 -1.22 23.50
N ARG A 536 -16.21 -0.89 24.80
CA ARG A 536 -16.96 -1.66 25.82
C ARG A 536 -18.47 -1.68 25.57
N SER A 537 -19.00 -0.61 24.97
CA SER A 537 -20.40 -0.55 24.55
C SER A 537 -20.68 -1.29 23.24
N GLY A 538 -19.68 -1.94 22.64
CA GLY A 538 -19.80 -2.53 21.31
C GLY A 538 -19.99 -1.47 20.21
N TYR A 539 -19.44 -0.27 20.41
CA TYR A 539 -19.66 0.90 19.57
C TYR A 539 -21.15 1.33 19.48
N ASP A 540 -21.96 1.06 20.51
CA ASP A 540 -23.30 1.63 20.60
C ASP A 540 -23.22 3.13 20.93
N ARG A 541 -23.54 3.95 19.94
CA ARG A 541 -23.49 5.42 20.05
C ARG A 541 -24.26 5.96 21.24
N ASN A 542 -25.46 5.43 21.54
CA ASN A 542 -26.31 5.99 22.59
C ASN A 542 -25.73 5.69 23.98
N ALA A 543 -25.25 4.47 24.20
CA ALA A 543 -24.57 4.05 25.41
C ALA A 543 -23.26 4.82 25.61
N ALA A 544 -22.43 4.95 24.57
CA ALA A 544 -21.20 5.73 24.63
C ALA A 544 -21.47 7.20 24.98
N LEU A 545 -22.43 7.84 24.31
CA LEU A 545 -22.80 9.23 24.60
C LEU A 545 -23.36 9.42 26.01
N ALA A 546 -24.08 8.43 26.55
CA ALA A 546 -24.60 8.50 27.92
C ALA A 546 -23.46 8.55 28.95
N GLU A 547 -22.46 7.67 28.82
CA GLU A 547 -21.30 7.65 29.72
C GLU A 547 -20.41 8.89 29.56
N ILE A 548 -20.21 9.37 28.32
CA ILE A 548 -19.46 10.59 28.05
C ILE A 548 -20.12 11.81 28.71
N ARG A 549 -21.44 11.93 28.61
CA ARG A 549 -22.19 13.04 29.23
C ARG A 549 -22.14 12.99 30.75
N ASP A 550 -22.26 11.80 31.34
CA ASP A 550 -22.16 11.61 32.79
C ASP A 550 -20.79 12.08 33.31
N ARG A 551 -19.72 11.75 32.58
CA ARG A 551 -18.36 12.15 32.92
C ARG A 551 -18.12 13.65 32.89
N TYR A 552 -18.42 14.30 31.76
CA TYR A 552 -18.08 15.72 31.59
C TYR A 552 -19.11 16.65 32.22
N GLY A 553 -20.30 16.15 32.56
CA GLY A 553 -21.41 16.94 33.11
C GLY A 553 -21.96 18.00 32.15
N VAL A 554 -21.43 18.09 30.93
CA VAL A 554 -21.82 19.04 29.89
C VAL A 554 -21.89 18.34 28.54
N ARG A 555 -22.72 18.88 27.64
CA ARG A 555 -22.73 18.44 26.24
C ARG A 555 -21.65 19.17 25.47
N VAL A 556 -20.72 18.42 24.88
CA VAL A 556 -19.66 18.94 24.03
C VAL A 556 -19.95 18.52 22.60
N ALA A 557 -20.55 19.40 21.81
CA ALA A 557 -21.07 19.06 20.47
C ALA A 557 -20.00 18.44 19.54
N ALA A 558 -18.76 18.93 19.62
CA ALA A 558 -17.64 18.38 18.85
C ALA A 558 -17.33 16.92 19.26
N LEU A 559 -17.27 16.64 20.56
CA LEU A 559 -17.02 15.29 21.07
C LEU A 559 -18.19 14.34 20.77
N GLU A 560 -19.43 14.82 20.82
CA GLU A 560 -20.59 14.03 20.41
C GLU A 560 -20.54 13.68 18.91
N ALA A 561 -20.08 14.61 18.06
CA ALA A 561 -19.89 14.38 16.64
C ALA A 561 -18.76 13.36 16.36
N CYS A 562 -17.62 13.46 17.05
CA CYS A 562 -16.54 12.47 16.96
C CYS A 562 -17.02 11.08 17.41
N THR A 563 -17.75 11.01 18.54
CA THR A 563 -18.31 9.75 19.06
C THR A 563 -19.27 9.11 18.05
N ALA A 564 -20.17 9.91 17.48
CA ALA A 564 -21.08 9.43 16.44
C ALA A 564 -20.32 8.93 15.20
N PHE A 565 -19.32 9.67 14.72
CA PHE A 565 -18.49 9.23 13.61
C PHE A 565 -17.77 7.89 13.89
N ILE A 566 -17.17 7.75 15.08
CA ILE A 566 -16.44 6.54 15.46
C ILE A 566 -17.40 5.34 15.53
N CYS A 567 -18.53 5.51 16.22
CA CYS A 567 -19.49 4.44 16.48
C CYS A 567 -20.32 4.06 15.24
N ASP A 568 -20.83 5.05 14.51
CA ASP A 568 -21.78 4.83 13.41
C ASP A 568 -21.08 4.46 12.09
N ASP A 569 -19.77 4.76 11.93
CA ASP A 569 -19.07 4.63 10.65
C ASP A 569 -17.67 4.00 10.77
N LEU A 570 -16.75 4.64 11.52
CA LEU A 570 -15.33 4.27 11.52
C LEU A 570 -15.07 2.83 11.98
N ALA A 571 -15.65 2.43 13.11
CA ALA A 571 -15.48 1.08 13.64
C ALA A 571 -16.04 0.02 12.69
N GLY A 572 -17.15 0.33 12.01
CA GLY A 572 -17.73 -0.54 10.99
C GLY A 572 -16.81 -0.71 9.78
N ARG A 573 -16.27 0.40 9.24
CA ARG A 573 -15.32 0.37 8.11
C ARG A 573 -14.02 -0.34 8.44
N LEU A 574 -13.51 -0.19 9.66
CA LEU A 574 -12.29 -0.88 10.10
C LEU A 574 -12.52 -2.39 10.27
N ASN A 575 -13.70 -2.81 10.76
CA ASN A 575 -14.07 -4.24 10.79
C ASN A 575 -14.26 -4.83 9.38
N GLN A 576 -14.62 -4.02 8.40
CA GLN A 576 -14.72 -4.42 6.99
C GLN A 576 -13.34 -4.66 6.33
N THR A 577 -12.22 -4.58 7.05
CA THR A 577 -10.91 -5.04 6.56
C THR A 577 -10.93 -6.50 6.07
N THR A 578 -11.89 -7.32 6.52
CA THR A 578 -12.15 -8.65 5.97
C THR A 578 -12.50 -8.66 4.47
N ASP A 579 -12.94 -7.52 3.91
CA ASP A 579 -13.19 -7.35 2.48
C ASP A 579 -11.93 -7.55 1.64
N GLU A 580 -10.73 -7.41 2.21
CA GLU A 580 -9.44 -7.62 1.53
C GLU A 580 -9.34 -9.03 0.94
N ILE A 581 -9.42 -10.06 1.78
CA ILE A 581 -9.43 -11.45 1.32
C ILE A 581 -10.71 -11.77 0.54
N ALA A 582 -11.87 -11.25 0.97
CA ALA A 582 -13.13 -11.55 0.29
C ALA A 582 -13.15 -11.06 -1.17
N ASN A 583 -12.65 -9.86 -1.43
CA ASN A 583 -12.57 -9.33 -2.78
C ASN A 583 -11.39 -9.91 -3.58
N MET A 584 -10.35 -10.42 -2.91
CA MET A 584 -9.33 -11.25 -3.57
C MET A 584 -9.95 -12.54 -4.12
N VAL A 585 -10.67 -13.30 -3.30
CA VAL A 585 -11.40 -14.51 -3.76
C VAL A 585 -12.35 -14.16 -4.91
N ARG A 586 -13.11 -13.08 -4.77
CA ARG A 586 -13.97 -12.57 -5.84
C ARG A 586 -13.22 -12.29 -7.14
N ALA A 587 -12.00 -11.76 -7.07
CA ALA A 587 -11.15 -11.58 -8.25
C ALA A 587 -10.75 -12.93 -8.85
N LEU A 588 -10.37 -13.90 -8.03
CA LEU A 588 -10.00 -15.26 -8.46
C LEU A 588 -11.19 -16.05 -9.04
N ASP A 589 -12.41 -15.64 -8.74
CA ASP A 589 -13.66 -16.09 -9.37
C ASP A 589 -14.02 -15.37 -10.68
N GLY A 590 -13.19 -14.43 -11.13
CA GLY A 590 -13.51 -13.58 -12.28
C GLY A 590 -14.70 -12.65 -12.00
N GLY A 591 -14.79 -12.12 -10.78
CA GLY A 591 -15.77 -11.12 -10.37
C GLY A 591 -15.27 -9.69 -10.53
N TYR A 592 -16.21 -8.75 -10.39
CA TYR A 592 -15.90 -7.31 -10.36
C TYR A 592 -15.46 -6.89 -8.95
N ILE A 593 -14.30 -6.26 -8.83
CA ILE A 593 -13.83 -5.70 -7.56
C ILE A 593 -14.29 -4.23 -7.48
N PRO A 594 -15.07 -3.86 -6.45
CA PRO A 594 -15.50 -2.47 -6.30
C PRO A 594 -14.31 -1.53 -6.11
N PRO A 595 -14.31 -0.34 -6.75
CA PRO A 595 -13.25 0.64 -6.60
C PRO A 595 -13.22 1.23 -5.19
N GLY A 596 -12.05 1.70 -4.78
CA GLY A 596 -11.89 2.44 -3.53
C GLY A 596 -10.69 3.39 -3.62
N PRO A 597 -10.70 4.48 -2.84
CA PRO A 597 -9.62 5.44 -2.86
C PRO A 597 -8.38 4.90 -2.12
N SER A 598 -7.24 5.54 -2.36
CA SER A 598 -5.97 5.28 -1.68
C SER A 598 -5.41 6.56 -1.06
N GLY A 599 -4.59 6.41 -0.04
CA GLY A 599 -3.96 7.49 0.73
C GLY A 599 -3.69 7.06 2.18
N ASP A 600 -3.11 7.95 2.98
CA ASP A 600 -2.89 7.71 4.40
C ASP A 600 -4.16 8.03 5.20
N PRO A 601 -4.84 7.01 5.78
CA PRO A 601 -6.09 7.23 6.51
C PRO A 601 -5.89 7.99 7.82
N THR A 602 -4.68 7.97 8.40
CA THR A 602 -4.37 8.70 9.65
C THR A 602 -4.18 10.20 9.46
N ARG A 603 -4.11 10.66 8.21
CA ARG A 603 -3.97 12.09 7.86
C ARG A 603 -5.31 12.82 7.73
N GLY A 604 -6.31 12.43 8.53
CA GLY A 604 -7.67 12.98 8.44
C GLY A 604 -8.47 12.43 7.25
N ASN A 605 -8.10 11.24 6.77
CA ASN A 605 -8.70 10.61 5.59
C ASN A 605 -9.30 9.24 5.94
N ALA A 606 -9.96 9.10 7.10
CA ALA A 606 -10.58 7.84 7.48
C ALA A 606 -11.72 7.40 6.52
N HIS A 607 -12.25 8.32 5.71
CA HIS A 607 -13.18 8.03 4.61
C HIS A 607 -12.59 7.12 3.52
N LEU A 608 -11.26 6.92 3.49
CA LEU A 608 -10.60 5.98 2.58
C LEU A 608 -10.94 4.51 2.90
N LEU A 609 -11.33 4.22 4.15
CA LEU A 609 -11.79 2.90 4.57
C LEU A 609 -13.23 2.65 4.06
N PRO A 610 -13.66 1.38 3.89
CA PRO A 610 -12.93 0.15 4.14
C PRO A 610 -11.88 -0.16 3.07
N THR A 611 -10.90 -0.97 3.44
CA THR A 611 -9.91 -1.55 2.53
C THR A 611 -10.51 -2.73 1.75
N GLY A 612 -9.69 -3.43 0.96
CA GLY A 612 -10.10 -4.54 0.12
C GLY A 612 -10.78 -4.13 -1.18
N ARG A 613 -10.51 -2.92 -1.66
CA ARG A 613 -11.13 -2.34 -2.86
C ARG A 613 -10.11 -2.23 -3.99
N ASN A 614 -10.58 -2.18 -5.24
CA ASN A 614 -9.72 -1.94 -6.40
C ASN A 614 -9.24 -0.49 -6.35
N ALA A 615 -8.04 -0.28 -5.82
CA ALA A 615 -7.60 1.02 -5.37
C ALA A 615 -7.35 1.97 -6.56
N TYR A 616 -7.74 3.24 -6.41
CA TYR A 616 -7.42 4.34 -7.32
C TYR A 616 -6.74 5.47 -6.55
N SER A 617 -5.98 6.33 -7.24
CA SER A 617 -5.32 7.47 -6.60
C SER A 617 -6.26 8.68 -6.49
N ILE A 618 -6.02 9.74 -7.25
CA ILE A 618 -6.74 11.00 -7.20
C ILE A 618 -6.97 11.54 -8.61
N ASP A 619 -7.96 12.43 -8.76
CA ASP A 619 -8.06 13.22 -9.99
C ASP A 619 -6.92 14.25 -10.01
N PRO A 620 -6.00 14.23 -10.99
CA PRO A 620 -4.90 15.17 -11.06
C PRO A 620 -5.37 16.63 -11.22
N ALA A 621 -6.58 16.87 -11.73
CA ALA A 621 -7.16 18.21 -11.81
C ALA A 621 -7.65 18.75 -10.44
N SER A 622 -7.74 17.87 -9.42
CA SER A 622 -8.19 18.23 -8.08
C SER A 622 -7.07 18.66 -7.12
N VAL A 623 -5.81 18.64 -7.57
CA VAL A 623 -4.63 18.98 -6.75
C VAL A 623 -3.88 20.22 -7.25
N PRO A 624 -3.31 21.05 -6.35
CA PRO A 624 -3.42 20.97 -4.90
C PRO A 624 -4.80 21.43 -4.39
N THR A 625 -5.28 20.84 -3.30
CA THR A 625 -6.46 21.34 -2.60
C THR A 625 -6.15 22.68 -1.90
N PRO A 626 -7.15 23.52 -1.57
CA PRO A 626 -6.93 24.75 -0.81
C PRO A 626 -6.22 24.52 0.53
N ALA A 627 -6.49 23.39 1.19
CA ALA A 627 -5.81 22.99 2.42
C ALA A 627 -4.33 22.63 2.15
N ALA A 628 -4.06 21.81 1.13
CA ALA A 628 -2.69 21.47 0.73
C ALA A 628 -1.87 22.71 0.34
N TRP A 629 -2.48 23.68 -0.36
CA TRP A 629 -1.85 24.97 -0.68
C TRP A 629 -1.45 25.75 0.58
N LYS A 630 -2.34 25.83 1.58
CA LYS A 630 -2.05 26.53 2.84
C LYS A 630 -0.89 25.88 3.59
N THR A 631 -0.89 24.54 3.70
CA THR A 631 0.20 23.78 4.33
C THR A 631 1.51 23.96 3.56
N GLY A 632 1.47 23.85 2.22
CA GLY A 632 2.64 24.05 1.36
C GLY A 632 3.26 25.43 1.52
N LYS A 633 2.43 26.47 1.66
CA LYS A 633 2.90 27.83 1.97
C LYS A 633 3.62 27.87 3.32
N THR A 634 3.01 27.33 4.39
CA THR A 634 3.63 27.31 5.73
C THR A 634 4.97 26.56 5.74
N LEU A 635 5.06 25.42 5.04
CA LEU A 635 6.33 24.68 4.91
C LEU A 635 7.39 25.47 4.15
N ALA A 636 7.01 26.18 3.08
CA ALA A 636 7.91 27.05 2.34
C ALA A 636 8.42 28.21 3.20
N ASP A 637 7.53 28.87 3.96
CA ASP A 637 7.88 29.95 4.88
C ASP A 637 8.87 29.45 5.96
N GLN A 638 8.59 28.31 6.60
CA GLN A 638 9.46 27.68 7.60
C GLN A 638 10.84 27.28 7.03
N MET A 639 10.87 26.76 5.80
CA MET A 639 12.13 26.40 5.13
C MET A 639 12.98 27.66 4.87
N ILE A 640 12.36 28.74 4.41
CA ILE A 640 13.03 30.03 4.17
C ILE A 640 13.54 30.61 5.49
N GLU A 641 12.71 30.64 6.54
CA GLU A 641 13.08 31.12 7.88
C GLU A 641 14.23 30.34 8.51
N ARG A 642 14.31 29.02 8.26
CA ARG A 642 15.43 28.19 8.74
C ARG A 642 16.72 28.44 7.96
N TYR A 643 16.61 28.82 6.68
CA TYR A 643 17.77 29.05 5.81
C TYR A 643 18.42 30.43 6.03
N ILE A 644 17.61 31.46 6.29
CA ILE A 644 18.04 32.83 6.60
C ILE A 644 18.60 32.88 8.02
#